data_AF-A0A9P3B261-F1
#
_entry.id   AF-A0A9P3B261-F1
#
_cell.length_a   1.000
_cell.length_b   1.000
_cell.length_c   1.000
_cell.angle_alpha   90.00
_cell.angle_beta   90.00
_cell.angle_gamma   90.00
#
_symmetry.space_group_name_H-M   'P 1'
#
loop_
_entity.id
_entity.type
_entity.pdbx_description
1 polymer ?
#
loop_
_entity_poly.entity_id
_entity_poly.type
_entity_poly.pdbx_seq_one_letter_code
_entity_poly.pdbx_strand_id
1 'polypeptide(L)'
;MSSPLSAEDEDIFERLQQRADPKVLEEQQQAINERVHAIYQKAQMRLGELIDQNSTLPCAISSVQVLNATHTRRRFLQSIFDPLLSVNQSRPYSLSEALREISSRADKLAKFDIFQQPISVYIDQSPDANPQNGIPNIDVFFSVKEKSRVLLKTGTDLGNTEGSAYGNLLWRNVFGGAETLNLNASMGTRTRSAYQAAFETPVLSNPDFRFELGGIASSTQKSWASHEEVLKGGWSKLRWLSQSGHRHEIGYNGFWRQITGLAENASPTVRADAGDSVKSSIFHSWIADRRDNPLLPSRGYYAKAFNELAGWGPLKGDVSFWKSEVEAQGAIPIPIPGIQGDSGISFTTGFRAGFLYPLGLDSDSRPQLSRINDRFLLGGPTDVRGFRLCGLGPHDGVDAVGGDVYAAGSANLLLPLPRVGADKPLRLQAFVNGGRLLPLRTLQKEAPTNSAEVKDAMAATISELGNGLPSVAAGIGLVYAHPVARFELNFSLPLVLRKGEEGRKGLQLGIGINFLPLYILAAMAQYYPQQQPYGSQASPQNLQFYPSSYTSVSGHTTPSQAYGGFGGPSGSTAQAYPVGGVGSGYGGFGSPAAGVSGRMGEQGGLRTGWLAAFGTEGYEGEPPLLEELGVNFEHIRTKTLTVLNPFARIDQHLMDDSDLYGALLYIVLYGTFLLLSGKVFYGYIYGVAVFGTVALHLILSLMSPALDTASAPNAADPSNYDPHHKPTMSDASSVGHFSATLTFPRSASVLGYCFLPLVLTSLVGILIPMDTLFGYLLTTAAVGWCTYSSSGMFCAVARMRGMRGLVAYPLALFYVVFGIMGIFSSRGSGTLAAKTGAA
;
A
#
# COMPACT_ATOMS: atom_id res chain seq x y z
N MET A 1 71.60 -24.24 -25.33
CA MET A 1 71.05 -25.54 -24.90
C MET A 1 69.90 -25.24 -23.97
N SER A 2 68.67 -25.51 -24.39
CA SER A 2 67.47 -25.40 -23.56
C SER A 2 67.26 -26.73 -22.83
N SER A 3 67.22 -26.70 -21.50
CA SER A 3 66.77 -27.85 -20.71
C SER A 3 65.31 -28.14 -21.07
N PRO A 4 64.92 -29.40 -21.31
CA PRO A 4 63.50 -29.73 -21.43
C PRO A 4 62.83 -29.51 -20.07
N LEU A 5 61.62 -28.92 -20.10
CA LEU A 5 60.75 -28.86 -18.92
C LEU A 5 60.45 -30.29 -18.43
N SER A 6 60.36 -30.46 -17.12
CA SER A 6 60.06 -31.77 -16.56
C SER A 6 58.57 -32.10 -16.74
N ALA A 7 58.22 -33.39 -16.77
CA ALA A 7 56.82 -33.80 -16.89
C ALA A 7 55.95 -33.33 -15.70
N GLU A 8 56.57 -32.96 -14.57
CA GLU A 8 55.88 -32.38 -13.41
C GLU A 8 55.49 -30.91 -13.67
N ASP A 9 56.21 -30.17 -14.52
CA ASP A 9 55.91 -28.78 -14.86
C ASP A 9 54.71 -28.66 -15.82
N GLU A 10 54.58 -29.56 -16.79
CA GLU A 10 53.39 -29.62 -17.68
C GLU A 10 52.12 -29.99 -16.90
N ASP A 11 52.23 -30.92 -15.95
CA ASP A 11 51.13 -31.36 -15.07
C ASP A 11 50.65 -30.23 -14.12
N ILE A 12 51.52 -29.30 -13.75
CA ILE A 12 51.16 -28.06 -13.03
C ILE A 12 50.45 -27.08 -13.97
N PHE A 13 50.90 -26.91 -15.21
CA PHE A 13 50.25 -26.03 -16.19
C PHE A 13 48.86 -26.52 -16.60
N GLU A 14 48.64 -27.83 -16.77
CA GLU A 14 47.30 -28.39 -17.00
C GLU A 14 46.37 -28.16 -15.80
N ARG A 15 46.85 -28.35 -14.56
CA ARG A 15 46.07 -28.07 -13.34
C ARG A 15 45.71 -26.59 -13.19
N LEU A 16 46.55 -25.68 -13.69
CA LEU A 16 46.26 -24.23 -13.76
C LEU A 16 45.35 -23.85 -14.93
N GLN A 17 45.26 -24.66 -16.00
CA GLN A 17 44.32 -24.47 -17.10
C GLN A 17 42.91 -25.01 -16.80
N GLN A 18 42.76 -25.93 -15.85
CA GLN A 18 41.44 -26.36 -15.40
C GLN A 18 40.69 -25.18 -14.77
N ARG A 19 39.61 -24.72 -15.43
CA ARG A 19 38.66 -23.77 -14.85
C ARG A 19 38.13 -24.34 -13.55
N ALA A 20 38.52 -23.72 -12.42
CA ALA A 20 38.02 -24.08 -11.11
C ALA A 20 36.48 -24.10 -11.11
N ASP A 21 35.92 -25.21 -10.64
CA ASP A 21 34.46 -25.44 -10.64
C ASP A 21 33.79 -24.33 -9.81
N PRO A 22 32.86 -23.53 -10.36
CA PRO A 22 32.34 -22.33 -9.70
C PRO A 22 31.76 -22.58 -8.30
N LYS A 23 31.28 -23.81 -8.03
CA LYS A 23 30.82 -24.21 -6.68
C LYS A 23 31.94 -24.27 -5.66
N VAL A 24 33.12 -24.78 -6.04
CA VAL A 24 34.29 -24.88 -5.14
C VAL A 24 34.84 -23.49 -4.83
N LEU A 25 34.81 -22.57 -5.80
CA LEU A 25 35.13 -21.15 -5.56
C LEU A 25 34.12 -20.50 -4.60
N GLU A 26 32.83 -20.79 -4.75
CA GLU A 26 31.78 -20.28 -3.87
C GLU A 26 31.91 -20.82 -2.43
N GLU A 27 32.16 -22.12 -2.27
CA GLU A 27 32.45 -22.76 -0.97
C GLU A 27 33.72 -22.20 -0.31
N GLN A 28 34.81 -21.99 -1.07
CA GLN A 28 36.02 -21.34 -0.56
C GLN A 28 35.76 -19.89 -0.14
N GLN A 29 34.99 -19.13 -0.93
CA GLN A 29 34.63 -17.75 -0.58
C GLN A 29 33.75 -17.70 0.67
N GLN A 30 32.82 -18.65 0.84
CA GLN A 30 32.01 -18.79 2.05
C GLN A 30 32.87 -19.13 3.27
N ALA A 31 33.76 -20.13 3.19
CA ALA A 31 34.66 -20.50 4.28
C ALA A 31 35.64 -19.37 4.67
N ILE A 32 36.11 -18.58 3.69
CA ILE A 32 36.91 -17.37 3.95
C ILE A 32 36.06 -16.33 4.69
N ASN A 33 34.85 -16.04 4.21
CA ASN A 33 33.95 -15.08 4.85
C ASN A 33 33.60 -15.50 6.29
N GLU A 34 33.28 -16.77 6.53
CA GLU A 34 33.03 -17.33 7.87
C GLU A 34 34.24 -17.17 8.79
N ARG A 35 35.43 -17.52 8.33
CA ARG A 35 36.67 -17.37 9.09
C ARG A 35 36.95 -15.90 9.44
N VAL A 36 36.73 -15.01 8.48
CA VAL A 36 36.85 -13.55 8.67
C VAL A 36 35.83 -13.06 9.70
N HIS A 37 34.56 -13.46 9.61
CA HIS A 37 33.53 -13.15 10.61
C HIS A 37 33.88 -13.67 12.00
N ALA A 38 34.39 -14.91 12.12
CA ALA A 38 34.80 -15.48 13.40
C ALA A 38 36.00 -14.73 14.03
N ILE A 39 36.94 -14.25 13.21
CA ILE A 39 38.05 -13.39 13.66
C ILE A 39 37.51 -12.03 14.13
N TYR A 40 36.61 -11.40 13.38
CA TYR A 40 35.99 -10.13 13.79
C TYR A 40 35.19 -10.24 15.09
N GLN A 41 34.39 -11.31 15.26
CA GLN A 41 33.67 -11.57 16.51
C GLN A 41 34.63 -11.74 17.69
N LYS A 42 35.72 -12.50 17.53
CA LYS A 42 36.76 -12.64 18.57
C LYS A 42 37.45 -11.32 18.90
N ALA A 43 37.72 -10.48 17.90
CA ALA A 43 38.29 -9.15 18.10
C ALA A 43 37.32 -8.23 18.87
N GLN A 44 36.03 -8.26 18.53
CA GLN A 44 34.98 -7.49 19.23
C GLN A 44 34.79 -7.96 20.67
N MET A 45 34.74 -9.26 20.93
CA MET A 45 34.66 -9.81 22.29
C MET A 45 35.87 -9.41 23.13
N ARG A 46 37.09 -9.54 22.57
CA ARG A 46 38.33 -9.13 23.27
C ARG A 46 38.39 -7.63 23.53
N LEU A 47 37.89 -6.81 22.60
CA LEU A 47 37.79 -5.36 22.80
C LEU A 47 36.80 -5.01 23.92
N GLY A 48 35.64 -5.68 23.97
CA GLY A 48 34.69 -5.57 25.06
C GLY A 48 35.31 -5.94 26.41
N GLU A 49 35.98 -7.09 26.49
CA GLU A 49 36.69 -7.54 27.70
C GLU A 49 37.75 -6.53 28.17
N LEU A 50 38.53 -5.95 27.25
CA LEU A 50 39.51 -4.90 27.57
C LEU A 50 38.84 -3.60 28.06
N ILE A 51 37.70 -3.21 27.48
CA ILE A 51 36.92 -2.05 27.94
C ILE A 51 36.34 -2.31 29.34
N ASP A 52 35.84 -3.51 29.62
CA ASP A 52 35.28 -3.88 30.91
C ASP A 52 36.37 -3.93 32.00
N GLN A 53 37.53 -4.54 31.71
CA GLN A 53 38.70 -4.55 32.59
C GLN A 53 39.22 -3.14 32.92
N ASN A 54 39.09 -2.20 32.00
CA ASN A 54 39.54 -0.81 32.14
C ASN A 54 38.40 0.19 32.40
N SER A 55 37.19 -0.31 32.71
CA SER A 55 35.95 0.48 32.78
C SER A 55 35.99 1.63 33.80
N THR A 56 36.83 1.50 34.83
CA THR A 56 37.02 2.46 35.93
C THR A 56 38.20 3.41 35.70
N LEU A 57 38.96 3.31 34.59
CA LEU A 57 40.05 4.25 34.33
C LEU A 57 39.51 5.69 34.25
N PRO A 58 40.10 6.66 34.97
CA PRO A 58 39.72 8.06 34.83
C PRO A 58 40.17 8.58 33.46
N CYS A 59 39.32 9.32 32.77
CA CYS A 59 39.63 9.96 31.50
C CYS A 59 38.94 11.33 31.37
N ALA A 60 39.51 12.19 30.55
CA ALA A 60 39.01 13.53 30.25
C ALA A 60 38.73 13.64 28.75
N ILE A 61 37.57 14.19 28.36
CA ILE A 61 37.29 14.51 26.95
C ILE A 61 37.83 15.92 26.67
N SER A 62 38.87 16.01 25.83
CA SER A 62 39.54 17.27 25.49
C SER A 62 38.84 18.01 24.35
N SER A 63 38.52 17.31 23.25
CA SER A 63 37.80 17.90 22.12
C SER A 63 36.78 16.95 21.51
N VAL A 64 35.76 17.54 20.88
CA VAL A 64 34.75 16.83 20.09
C VAL A 64 34.68 17.47 18.72
N GLN A 65 34.93 16.68 17.67
CA GLN A 65 34.90 17.13 16.28
C GLN A 65 33.84 16.37 15.49
N VAL A 66 33.05 17.08 14.68
CA VAL A 66 32.04 16.48 13.80
C VAL A 66 32.48 16.68 12.35
N LEU A 67 32.89 15.60 11.71
CA LEU A 67 33.41 15.60 10.35
C LEU A 67 32.28 15.43 9.33
N ASN A 68 32.36 16.14 8.19
CA ASN A 68 31.42 16.08 7.06
C ASN A 68 29.97 16.56 7.33
N ALA A 69 29.72 17.32 8.40
CA ALA A 69 28.42 17.94 8.67
C ALA A 69 28.28 19.32 7.97
N THR A 70 28.23 19.32 6.63
CA THR A 70 28.36 20.53 5.80
C THR A 70 27.15 21.48 5.82
N HIS A 71 25.92 20.97 5.95
CA HIS A 71 24.70 21.80 5.95
C HIS A 71 24.05 21.88 7.33
N THR A 72 24.73 21.43 8.38
CA THR A 72 24.23 21.43 9.76
C THR A 72 24.84 22.57 10.56
N ARG A 73 24.01 23.37 11.26
CA ARG A 73 24.44 24.59 11.95
C ARG A 73 25.28 24.26 13.19
N ARG A 74 26.42 24.94 13.37
CA ARG A 74 27.33 24.73 14.52
C ARG A 74 26.59 24.77 15.86
N ARG A 75 25.69 25.74 16.07
CA ARG A 75 24.90 25.90 17.31
C ARG A 75 24.01 24.70 17.65
N PHE A 76 23.56 23.93 16.66
CA PHE A 76 22.75 22.72 16.86
C PHE A 76 23.62 21.54 17.32
N LEU A 77 24.80 21.38 16.72
CA LEU A 77 25.78 20.36 17.13
C LEU A 77 26.32 20.68 18.53
N GLN A 78 26.64 21.95 18.81
CA GLN A 78 27.03 22.43 20.14
C GLN A 78 26.00 22.07 21.21
N SER A 79 24.71 22.36 21.03
CA SER A 79 23.70 21.97 22.02
C SER A 79 23.45 20.45 22.15
N ILE A 80 24.10 19.62 21.34
CA ILE A 80 24.14 18.15 21.48
C ILE A 80 25.42 17.69 22.19
N PHE A 81 26.58 18.31 21.90
CA PHE A 81 27.90 17.86 22.32
C PHE A 81 28.57 18.67 23.45
N ASP A 82 28.21 19.94 23.65
CA ASP A 82 28.72 20.78 24.76
C ASP A 82 28.55 20.09 26.15
N PRO A 83 27.48 19.33 26.44
CA PRO A 83 27.35 18.57 27.69
C PRO A 83 28.47 17.53 27.93
N LEU A 84 29.11 17.01 26.87
CA LEU A 84 30.26 16.11 27.04
C LEU A 84 31.46 16.85 27.64
N LEU A 85 31.65 18.12 27.24
CA LEU A 85 32.79 18.94 27.63
C LEU A 85 32.59 19.65 28.97
N SER A 86 31.35 19.95 29.35
CA SER A 86 31.06 20.71 30.59
C SER A 86 31.19 19.86 31.87
N VAL A 87 30.77 18.60 31.85
CA VAL A 87 30.89 17.68 33.02
C VAL A 87 32.35 17.53 33.45
N ASN A 88 33.26 17.44 32.47
CA ASN A 88 34.71 17.31 32.66
C ASN A 88 35.34 18.46 33.49
N GLN A 89 34.68 19.62 33.57
CA GLN A 89 35.13 20.75 34.40
C GLN A 89 34.82 20.55 35.90
N SER A 90 33.94 19.61 36.25
CA SER A 90 33.50 19.34 37.63
C SER A 90 34.04 18.02 38.19
N ARG A 91 34.25 17.02 37.33
CA ARG A 91 34.78 15.69 37.69
C ARG A 91 35.31 14.99 36.42
N PRO A 92 36.42 14.25 36.46
CA PRO A 92 36.82 13.38 35.35
C PRO A 92 35.84 12.21 35.17
N TYR A 93 35.60 11.82 33.92
CA TYR A 93 34.79 10.64 33.59
C TYR A 93 35.52 9.36 33.95
N SER A 94 34.77 8.26 34.12
CA SER A 94 35.31 6.92 33.92
C SER A 94 35.25 6.53 32.43
N LEU A 95 36.14 5.66 31.95
CA LEU A 95 36.16 5.21 30.55
C LEU A 95 34.80 4.64 30.10
N SER A 96 34.16 3.84 30.94
CA SER A 96 32.83 3.28 30.65
C SER A 96 31.73 4.34 30.57
N GLU A 97 31.77 5.35 31.43
CA GLU A 97 30.84 6.48 31.42
C GLU A 97 31.05 7.38 30.19
N ALA A 98 32.30 7.68 29.83
CA ALA A 98 32.65 8.44 28.64
C ALA A 98 32.16 7.73 27.36
N LEU A 99 32.43 6.43 27.20
CA LEU A 99 31.95 5.64 26.06
C LEU A 99 30.41 5.58 25.99
N ARG A 100 29.74 5.47 27.13
CA ARG A 100 28.27 5.48 27.23
C ARG A 100 27.65 6.83 26.87
N GLU A 101 28.28 7.92 27.30
CA GLU A 101 27.85 9.28 26.95
C GLU A 101 28.10 9.59 25.47
N ILE A 102 29.27 9.24 24.95
CA ILE A 102 29.62 9.36 23.53
C ILE A 102 28.63 8.60 22.63
N SER A 103 28.33 7.34 22.95
CA SER A 103 27.33 6.54 22.22
C SER A 103 25.91 7.13 22.35
N SER A 104 25.51 7.58 23.54
CA SER A 104 24.25 8.30 23.77
C SER A 104 24.13 9.57 22.90
N ARG A 105 25.22 10.32 22.65
CA ARG A 105 25.21 11.45 21.71
C ARG A 105 25.18 11.01 20.25
N ALA A 106 25.86 9.91 19.87
CA ALA A 106 25.75 9.33 18.53
C ALA A 106 24.30 8.91 18.23
N ASP A 107 23.65 8.19 19.16
CA ASP A 107 22.25 7.77 19.05
C ASP A 107 21.31 8.98 18.98
N LYS A 108 21.52 10.00 19.83
CA LYS A 108 20.75 11.25 19.77
C LYS A 108 20.91 11.94 18.41
N LEU A 109 22.11 11.92 17.82
CA LEU A 109 22.37 12.49 16.49
C LEU A 109 21.69 11.67 15.38
N ALA A 110 21.71 10.33 15.48
CA ALA A 110 21.04 9.42 14.55
C ALA A 110 19.51 9.58 14.54
N LYS A 111 18.89 9.83 15.71
CA LYS A 111 17.44 10.07 15.86
C LYS A 111 16.90 11.31 15.12
N PHE A 112 17.75 12.24 14.67
CA PHE A 112 17.30 13.40 13.90
C PHE A 112 16.95 13.09 12.44
N ASP A 113 17.30 11.91 11.92
CA ASP A 113 17.07 11.48 10.52
C ASP A 113 17.70 12.38 9.44
N ILE A 114 18.72 13.17 9.79
CA ILE A 114 19.48 14.01 8.83
C ILE A 114 20.81 13.38 8.38
N PHE A 115 21.29 12.32 9.04
CA PHE A 115 22.52 11.60 8.69
C PHE A 115 22.23 10.14 8.31
N GLN A 116 23.08 9.56 7.46
CA GLN A 116 23.09 8.13 7.16
C GLN A 116 23.54 7.35 8.41
N GLN A 117 22.91 6.20 8.66
CA GLN A 117 23.23 5.32 9.78
C GLN A 117 24.06 4.12 9.28
N PRO A 118 24.98 3.55 10.09
CA PRO A 118 25.40 4.02 11.41
C PRO A 118 26.28 5.29 11.35
N ILE A 119 26.39 6.00 12.47
CA ILE A 119 27.34 7.12 12.63
C ILE A 119 28.67 6.54 13.12
N SER A 120 29.76 6.82 12.40
CA SER A 120 31.09 6.34 12.80
C SER A 120 31.69 7.24 13.86
N VAL A 121 32.11 6.64 14.98
CA VAL A 121 32.79 7.32 16.08
C VAL A 121 34.22 6.80 16.18
N TYR A 122 35.18 7.69 16.11
CA TYR A 122 36.60 7.41 16.36
C TYR A 122 37.03 8.13 17.65
N ILE A 123 37.90 7.47 18.38
CA ILE A 123 38.37 7.90 19.70
C ILE A 123 39.89 7.80 19.64
N ASP A 124 40.57 8.92 19.89
CA ASP A 124 42.03 9.00 19.87
C ASP A 124 42.55 9.60 21.18
N GLN A 125 43.79 9.30 21.53
CA GLN A 125 44.43 9.88 22.71
C GLN A 125 45.07 11.22 22.34
N SER A 126 44.71 12.28 23.06
CA SER A 126 45.25 13.61 22.77
C SER A 126 46.76 13.65 23.08
N PRO A 127 47.62 14.11 22.15
CA PRO A 127 49.06 14.20 22.39
C PRO A 127 49.39 15.26 23.46
N ASP A 128 48.52 16.27 23.63
CA ASP A 128 48.61 17.29 24.67
C ASP A 128 48.03 16.79 26.02
N ALA A 129 48.53 15.65 26.48
CA ALA A 129 48.27 15.13 27.81
C ALA A 129 48.96 16.04 28.85
N ASN A 130 48.23 17.03 29.37
CA ASN A 130 48.76 18.03 30.29
C ASN A 130 49.37 17.35 31.55
N PRO A 131 50.71 17.36 31.72
CA PRO A 131 51.39 16.39 32.58
C PRO A 131 51.23 16.62 34.09
N GLN A 132 50.45 17.62 34.51
CA GLN A 132 50.25 17.94 35.93
C GLN A 132 49.20 17.08 36.64
N ASN A 133 48.25 16.45 35.91
CA ASN A 133 47.17 15.66 36.54
C ASN A 133 47.22 14.14 36.27
N GLY A 134 48.02 13.68 35.30
CA GLY A 134 48.17 12.24 34.99
C GLY A 134 46.92 11.53 34.43
N ILE A 135 45.85 12.28 34.11
CA ILE A 135 44.61 11.74 33.53
C ILE A 135 44.75 11.72 31.99
N PRO A 136 44.45 10.60 31.29
CA PRO A 136 44.45 10.56 29.84
C PRO A 136 43.36 11.46 29.24
N ASN A 137 43.79 12.37 28.35
CA ASN A 137 42.91 13.19 27.52
C ASN A 137 42.52 12.42 26.24
N ILE A 138 41.25 12.52 25.86
CA ILE A 138 40.63 11.79 24.75
C ILE A 138 39.98 12.78 23.80
N ASP A 139 40.33 12.69 22.51
CA ASP A 139 39.71 13.42 21.42
C ASP A 139 38.70 12.53 20.66
N VAL A 140 37.49 13.04 20.44
CA VAL A 140 36.37 12.27 19.89
C VAL A 140 35.94 12.82 18.53
N PHE A 141 35.97 11.98 17.51
CA PHE A 141 35.65 12.34 16.13
C PHE A 141 34.38 11.61 15.67
N PHE A 142 33.31 12.36 15.44
CA PHE A 142 32.07 11.87 14.84
C PHE A 142 32.13 12.07 13.33
N SER A 143 32.36 11.00 12.57
CA SER A 143 32.28 11.02 11.11
C SER A 143 30.85 10.70 10.68
N VAL A 144 30.15 11.72 10.19
CA VAL A 144 28.78 11.61 9.69
C VAL A 144 28.75 11.67 8.16
N LYS A 145 27.59 11.35 7.58
CA LYS A 145 27.32 11.58 6.16
C LYS A 145 25.87 12.07 6.04
N GLU A 146 25.68 13.30 5.57
CA GLU A 146 24.35 13.90 5.47
C GLU A 146 23.46 13.12 4.46
N LYS A 147 22.17 12.98 4.81
CA LYS A 147 21.13 12.47 3.90
C LYS A 147 20.78 13.54 2.86
N SER A 148 20.20 13.13 1.72
CA SER A 148 19.73 14.07 0.71
C SER A 148 18.75 15.08 1.34
N ARG A 149 19.06 16.38 1.16
CA ARG A 149 18.24 17.48 1.68
C ARG A 149 16.87 17.50 1.01
N VAL A 150 16.79 17.29 -0.31
CA VAL A 150 15.51 17.20 -1.01
C VAL A 150 15.23 15.76 -1.39
N LEU A 151 14.01 15.30 -1.09
CA LEU A 151 13.48 14.00 -1.47
C LEU A 151 12.10 14.19 -2.07
N LEU A 152 11.99 14.00 -3.38
CA LEU A 152 10.71 13.92 -4.08
C LEU A 152 10.26 12.45 -4.09
N LYS A 153 9.03 12.19 -3.67
CA LYS A 153 8.33 10.92 -3.82
C LYS A 153 7.06 11.16 -4.61
N THR A 154 6.79 10.33 -5.60
CA THR A 154 5.49 10.25 -6.28
C THR A 154 4.95 8.83 -6.11
N GLY A 155 3.64 8.69 -6.08
CA GLY A 155 2.99 7.40 -5.92
C GLY A 155 1.52 7.45 -6.32
N THR A 156 0.95 6.27 -6.47
CA THR A 156 -0.48 6.06 -6.71
C THR A 156 -0.98 5.02 -5.74
N ASP A 157 -1.97 5.40 -4.93
CA ASP A 157 -2.68 4.50 -4.03
C ASP A 157 -3.96 4.01 -4.71
N LEU A 158 -4.26 2.73 -4.53
CA LEU A 158 -5.50 2.09 -4.95
C LEU A 158 -6.04 1.34 -3.72
N GLY A 159 -7.32 1.53 -3.38
CA GLY A 159 -7.90 0.90 -2.19
C GLY A 159 -9.36 1.28 -1.98
N ASN A 160 -10.18 0.34 -1.48
CA ASN A 160 -11.58 0.59 -1.10
C ASN A 160 -12.42 1.26 -2.22
N THR A 161 -12.29 0.82 -3.47
CA THR A 161 -12.86 1.44 -4.70
C THR A 161 -12.37 2.86 -5.02
N GLU A 162 -11.41 3.40 -4.26
CA GLU A 162 -10.75 4.68 -4.53
C GLU A 162 -9.41 4.46 -5.25
N GLY A 163 -9.13 5.34 -6.22
CA GLY A 163 -7.78 5.57 -6.74
C GLY A 163 -7.37 7.02 -6.48
N SER A 164 -6.11 7.21 -6.05
CA SER A 164 -5.49 8.53 -5.87
C SER A 164 -4.02 8.52 -6.30
N ALA A 165 -3.56 9.63 -6.87
CA ALA A 165 -2.15 9.92 -7.10
C ALA A 165 -1.68 10.97 -6.08
N TYR A 166 -0.45 10.82 -5.56
CA TYR A 166 0.17 11.81 -4.68
C TYR A 166 1.58 12.18 -5.13
N GLY A 167 1.93 13.44 -4.88
CA GLY A 167 3.29 13.98 -4.92
C GLY A 167 3.70 14.48 -3.54
N ASN A 168 4.91 14.17 -3.12
CA ASN A 168 5.45 14.57 -1.82
C ASN A 168 6.89 15.06 -1.97
N LEU A 169 7.13 16.33 -1.61
CA LEU A 169 8.44 16.95 -1.56
C LEU A 169 8.82 17.15 -0.09
N LEU A 170 9.82 16.40 0.37
CA LEU A 170 10.39 16.53 1.70
C LEU A 170 11.75 17.24 1.61
N TRP A 171 11.84 18.43 2.18
CA TRP A 171 13.07 19.20 2.35
C TRP A 171 13.56 19.08 3.79
N ARG A 172 14.58 18.25 4.01
CA ARG A 172 15.31 18.06 5.27
C ARG A 172 16.37 19.14 5.49
N ASN A 173 16.59 19.45 6.76
CA ASN A 173 17.63 20.34 7.26
C ASN A 173 17.56 21.71 6.55
N VAL A 174 16.41 22.37 6.66
CA VAL A 174 16.14 23.64 5.97
C VAL A 174 17.07 24.74 6.47
N PHE A 175 17.19 24.91 7.79
CA PHE A 175 18.02 25.94 8.45
C PHE A 175 19.22 25.35 9.22
N GLY A 176 19.56 24.10 8.94
CA GLY A 176 20.69 23.40 9.57
C GLY A 176 20.46 22.89 10.98
N GLY A 177 19.26 23.03 11.56
CA GLY A 177 18.90 22.55 12.89
C GLY A 177 18.01 21.31 12.89
N ALA A 178 18.13 20.46 11.86
CA ALA A 178 17.26 19.31 11.60
C ALA A 178 15.77 19.67 11.42
N GLU A 179 15.47 20.88 10.95
CA GLU A 179 14.11 21.25 10.56
C GLU A 179 13.72 20.59 9.23
N THR A 180 12.47 20.17 9.09
CA THR A 180 11.95 19.56 7.84
C THR A 180 10.72 20.32 7.35
N LEU A 181 10.74 20.72 6.08
CA LEU A 181 9.55 21.21 5.36
C LEU A 181 9.01 20.09 4.47
N ASN A 182 7.76 19.74 4.67
CA ASN A 182 7.07 18.65 4.00
C ASN A 182 5.89 19.22 3.20
N LEU A 183 6.01 19.22 1.87
CA LEU A 183 4.94 19.61 0.96
C LEU A 183 4.32 18.34 0.37
N ASN A 184 3.01 18.27 0.33
CA ASN A 184 2.31 17.13 -0.24
C ASN A 184 1.04 17.57 -0.97
N ALA A 185 0.76 16.90 -2.08
CA ALA A 185 -0.42 17.09 -2.89
C ALA A 185 -0.99 15.73 -3.30
N SER A 186 -2.30 15.54 -3.23
CA SER A 186 -3.03 14.42 -3.85
C SER A 186 -4.18 14.90 -4.71
N MET A 187 -4.46 14.09 -5.72
CA MET A 187 -5.69 14.10 -6.50
C MET A 187 -6.18 12.66 -6.65
N GLY A 188 -7.48 12.44 -6.56
CA GLY A 188 -8.07 11.11 -6.69
C GLY A 188 -9.59 11.17 -6.85
N THR A 189 -10.14 9.99 -7.07
CA THR A 189 -11.59 9.73 -7.21
C THR A 189 -12.44 10.35 -6.10
N ARG A 190 -12.09 10.12 -4.83
CA ARG A 190 -12.78 10.73 -3.68
C ARG A 190 -12.20 12.09 -3.27
N THR A 191 -10.87 12.19 -3.18
CA THR A 191 -10.16 13.43 -2.85
C THR A 191 -9.85 14.20 -4.12
N ARG A 192 -10.79 15.04 -4.59
CA ARG A 192 -10.63 15.81 -5.84
C ARG A 192 -9.36 16.66 -5.84
N SER A 193 -9.02 17.28 -4.71
CA SER A 193 -7.70 17.85 -4.48
C SER A 193 -7.40 17.95 -3.00
N ALA A 194 -6.16 17.73 -2.59
CA ALA A 194 -5.67 18.10 -1.28
C ALA A 194 -4.23 18.58 -1.38
N TYR A 195 -3.94 19.74 -0.81
CA TYR A 195 -2.62 20.36 -0.72
C TYR A 195 -2.31 20.62 0.74
N GLN A 196 -1.16 20.17 1.21
CA GLN A 196 -0.70 20.41 2.57
C GLN A 196 0.78 20.82 2.60
N ALA A 197 1.10 21.69 3.55
CA ALA A 197 2.46 22.11 3.85
C ALA A 197 2.66 22.04 5.36
N ALA A 198 3.65 21.28 5.82
CA ALA A 198 3.99 21.13 7.23
C ALA A 198 5.48 21.40 7.46
N PHE A 199 5.76 22.30 8.40
CA PHE A 199 7.11 22.60 8.88
C PHE A 199 7.29 22.01 10.28
N GLU A 200 8.27 21.14 10.44
CA GLU A 200 8.60 20.47 11.71
C GLU A 200 10.01 20.87 12.16
N THR A 201 10.18 21.18 13.44
CA THR A 201 11.46 21.58 14.04
C THR A 201 11.65 20.94 15.43
N PRO A 202 12.85 20.40 15.73
CA PRO A 202 13.15 19.89 17.07
C PRO A 202 13.38 21.04 18.05
N VAL A 203 12.63 21.04 19.14
CA VAL A 203 12.71 22.06 20.19
C VAL A 203 13.88 21.72 21.12
N LEU A 204 14.69 22.72 21.48
CA LEU A 204 15.89 22.58 22.33
C LEU A 204 16.93 21.54 21.82
N SER A 205 16.99 21.30 20.51
CA SER A 205 17.82 20.24 19.91
C SER A 205 17.61 18.88 20.60
N ASN A 206 16.35 18.53 20.85
CA ASN A 206 15.93 17.22 21.32
C ASN A 206 15.17 16.50 20.20
N PRO A 207 15.62 15.34 19.70
CA PRO A 207 14.92 14.63 18.63
C PRO A 207 13.56 14.08 19.09
N ASP A 208 13.40 13.88 20.41
CA ASP A 208 12.19 13.34 21.03
C ASP A 208 11.20 14.46 21.44
N PHE A 209 11.50 15.75 21.22
CA PHE A 209 10.61 16.89 21.49
C PHE A 209 10.55 17.84 20.29
N ARG A 210 9.40 17.91 19.62
CA ARG A 210 9.27 18.54 18.31
C ARG A 210 8.03 19.42 18.22
N PHE A 211 8.18 20.55 17.54
CA PHE A 211 7.10 21.45 17.17
C PHE A 211 6.83 21.34 15.67
N GLU A 212 5.56 21.31 15.30
CA GLU A 212 5.07 21.20 13.94
C GLU A 212 4.03 22.31 13.70
N LEU A 213 4.16 23.03 12.60
CA LEU A 213 3.22 24.04 12.13
C LEU A 213 2.82 23.68 10.70
N GLY A 214 1.53 23.57 10.41
CA GLY A 214 1.07 23.16 9.08
C GLY A 214 -0.21 23.84 8.62
N GLY A 215 -0.43 23.77 7.31
CA GLY A 215 -1.63 24.24 6.63
C GLY A 215 -2.12 23.21 5.62
N ILE A 216 -3.44 23.16 5.42
CA ILE A 216 -4.12 22.29 4.45
C ILE A 216 -5.21 23.06 3.71
N ALA A 217 -5.35 22.76 2.42
CA ALA A 217 -6.50 23.10 1.60
C ALA A 217 -6.91 21.84 0.83
N SER A 218 -8.13 21.35 1.04
CA SER A 218 -8.63 20.13 0.39
C SER A 218 -10.13 20.19 0.05
N SER A 219 -10.52 19.39 -0.94
CA SER A 219 -11.89 19.13 -1.37
C SER A 219 -12.05 17.61 -1.47
N THR A 220 -13.04 17.07 -0.78
CA THR A 220 -13.32 15.63 -0.69
C THR A 220 -14.80 15.34 -0.91
N GLN A 221 -15.11 14.43 -1.82
CA GLN A 221 -16.48 13.95 -2.00
C GLN A 221 -16.82 12.94 -0.89
N LYS A 222 -17.96 13.11 -0.22
CA LYS A 222 -18.48 12.19 0.79
C LYS A 222 -19.67 11.45 0.17
N SER A 223 -19.39 10.45 -0.67
CA SER A 223 -20.42 9.74 -1.43
C SER A 223 -21.48 9.04 -0.57
N TRP A 224 -21.11 8.57 0.62
CA TRP A 224 -22.03 7.98 1.61
C TRP A 224 -22.95 9.00 2.31
N ALA A 225 -22.76 10.31 2.07
CA ALA A 225 -23.56 11.38 2.66
C ALA A 225 -23.88 12.49 1.65
N SER A 226 -23.91 12.16 0.35
CA SER A 226 -24.39 13.00 -0.77
C SER A 226 -23.87 14.45 -0.82
N HIS A 227 -22.65 14.73 -0.36
CA HIS A 227 -22.07 16.09 -0.37
C HIS A 227 -20.57 16.10 -0.67
N GLU A 228 -20.02 17.30 -0.86
CA GLU A 228 -18.59 17.61 -0.96
C GLU A 228 -18.16 18.45 0.26
N GLU A 229 -17.11 18.04 0.95
CA GLU A 229 -16.51 18.79 2.06
C GLU A 229 -15.25 19.52 1.55
N VAL A 230 -15.29 20.85 1.58
CA VAL A 230 -14.14 21.73 1.32
C VAL A 230 -13.57 22.23 2.64
N LEU A 231 -12.26 22.19 2.78
CA LEU A 231 -11.58 22.27 4.06
C LEU A 231 -10.29 23.08 3.92
N LYS A 232 -10.17 24.18 4.67
CA LYS A 232 -9.05 25.14 4.59
C LYS A 232 -8.64 25.58 5.98
N GLY A 233 -7.35 25.59 6.28
CA GLY A 233 -6.84 26.14 7.54
C GLY A 233 -5.49 25.54 7.92
N GLY A 234 -5.21 25.48 9.22
CA GLY A 234 -3.93 25.01 9.72
C GLY A 234 -3.95 24.55 11.17
N TRP A 235 -2.81 24.01 11.59
CA TRP A 235 -2.58 23.48 12.92
C TRP A 235 -1.20 23.85 13.44
N SER A 236 -1.08 23.93 14.75
CA SER A 236 0.20 23.91 15.45
C SER A 236 0.20 22.76 16.46
N LYS A 237 1.29 22.00 16.54
CA LYS A 237 1.35 20.76 17.31
C LYS A 237 2.70 20.61 17.99
N LEU A 238 2.67 20.19 19.24
CA LEU A 238 3.82 19.89 20.06
C LEU A 238 3.80 18.38 20.39
N ARG A 239 4.83 17.66 19.95
CA ARG A 239 4.99 16.21 20.15
C ARG A 239 6.17 15.96 21.09
N TRP A 240 5.97 15.11 22.10
CA TRP A 240 7.06 14.65 22.96
C TRP A 240 6.99 13.16 23.27
N LEU A 241 8.14 12.57 23.60
CA LEU A 241 8.24 11.23 24.18
C LEU A 241 8.41 11.34 25.70
N SER A 242 7.56 10.63 26.45
CA SER A 242 7.70 10.44 27.89
C SER A 242 8.84 9.44 28.20
N GLN A 243 9.39 9.52 29.41
CA GLN A 243 10.43 8.59 29.89
C GLN A 243 9.99 7.11 29.83
N SER A 244 8.68 6.84 29.95
CA SER A 244 8.10 5.51 29.79
C SER A 244 8.03 5.02 28.33
N GLY A 245 8.48 5.81 27.35
CA GLY A 245 8.36 5.53 25.91
C GLY A 245 6.97 5.84 25.33
N HIS A 246 6.08 6.51 26.06
CA HIS A 246 4.78 6.93 25.56
C HIS A 246 4.92 8.21 24.72
N ARG A 247 4.27 8.27 23.55
CA ARG A 247 4.22 9.48 22.73
C ARG A 247 3.00 10.32 23.13
N HIS A 248 3.22 11.61 23.33
CA HIS A 248 2.18 12.59 23.58
C HIS A 248 2.20 13.64 22.45
N GLU A 249 1.03 14.10 22.04
CA GLU A 249 0.84 15.18 21.07
C GLU A 249 -0.22 16.12 21.62
N ILE A 250 0.09 17.40 21.79
CA ILE A 250 -0.90 18.46 22.03
C ILE A 250 -0.88 19.38 20.82
N GLY A 251 -2.04 19.76 20.31
CA GLY A 251 -2.11 20.71 19.20
C GLY A 251 -3.34 21.61 19.24
N TYR A 252 -3.21 22.73 18.54
CA TYR A 252 -4.28 23.65 18.22
C TYR A 252 -4.61 23.53 16.73
N ASN A 253 -5.91 23.54 16.42
CA ASN A 253 -6.48 23.41 15.10
C ASN A 253 -7.36 24.63 14.80
N GLY A 254 -7.19 25.25 13.64
CA GLY A 254 -8.05 26.32 13.13
C GLY A 254 -8.45 26.05 11.69
N PHE A 255 -9.71 25.66 11.48
CA PHE A 255 -10.21 25.21 10.17
C PHE A 255 -11.53 25.86 9.79
N TRP A 256 -11.58 26.40 8.57
CA TRP A 256 -12.81 26.66 7.82
C TRP A 256 -13.20 25.36 7.12
N ARG A 257 -14.43 24.91 7.33
CA ARG A 257 -15.03 23.73 6.71
C ARG A 257 -16.32 24.15 6.04
N GLN A 258 -16.54 23.70 4.81
CA GLN A 258 -17.67 24.08 3.99
C GLN A 258 -18.30 22.84 3.37
N ILE A 259 -19.58 22.62 3.63
CA ILE A 259 -20.38 21.56 2.98
C ILE A 259 -21.02 22.16 1.73
N THR A 260 -20.64 21.63 0.57
CA THR A 260 -21.12 22.03 -0.77
C THR A 260 -21.51 20.80 -1.59
N GLY A 261 -21.81 20.98 -2.89
CA GLY A 261 -21.91 19.85 -3.83
C GLY A 261 -22.99 18.82 -3.45
N LEU A 262 -24.10 19.29 -2.86
CA LEU A 262 -25.23 18.47 -2.46
C LEU A 262 -25.85 17.78 -3.69
N ALA A 263 -26.05 16.47 -3.63
CA ALA A 263 -26.80 15.74 -4.65
C ALA A 263 -28.30 16.06 -4.59
N GLU A 264 -29.02 15.84 -5.69
CA GLU A 264 -30.47 16.11 -5.77
C GLU A 264 -31.30 15.31 -4.76
N ASN A 265 -30.82 14.12 -4.39
CA ASN A 265 -31.40 13.22 -3.39
C ASN A 265 -30.83 13.39 -1.98
N ALA A 266 -29.93 14.35 -1.74
CA ALA A 266 -29.32 14.58 -0.42
C ALA A 266 -30.38 14.83 0.65
N SER A 267 -30.20 14.24 1.84
CA SER A 267 -31.19 14.20 2.90
C SER A 267 -31.47 15.58 3.52
N PRO A 268 -32.64 15.77 4.19
CA PRO A 268 -32.92 16.99 4.96
C PRO A 268 -31.84 17.31 6.00
N THR A 269 -31.25 16.28 6.64
CA THR A 269 -30.15 16.46 7.60
C THR A 269 -28.90 17.02 6.94
N VAL A 270 -28.47 16.49 5.79
CA VAL A 270 -27.28 16.99 5.07
C VAL A 270 -27.50 18.41 4.55
N ARG A 271 -28.73 18.70 4.08
CA ARG A 271 -29.13 20.06 3.64
C ARG A 271 -29.17 21.07 4.78
N ALA A 272 -29.52 20.65 5.99
CA ALA A 272 -29.58 21.53 7.17
C ALA A 272 -28.18 21.91 7.69
N ASP A 273 -27.20 21.01 7.60
CA ASP A 273 -25.80 21.27 7.98
C ASP A 273 -25.00 21.99 6.88
N ALA A 274 -25.57 22.20 5.69
CA ALA A 274 -24.89 22.77 4.53
C ALA A 274 -24.42 24.23 4.72
N GLY A 275 -23.32 24.59 4.04
CA GLY A 275 -22.68 25.90 4.18
C GLY A 275 -21.40 25.86 5.02
N ASP A 276 -21.05 27.01 5.60
CA ASP A 276 -19.76 27.23 6.26
C ASP A 276 -19.78 26.93 7.78
N SER A 277 -18.61 26.54 8.29
CA SER A 277 -18.32 26.46 9.74
C SER A 277 -16.84 26.67 10.04
N VAL A 278 -16.54 27.46 11.05
CA VAL A 278 -15.21 27.64 11.62
C VAL A 278 -15.06 26.77 12.86
N LYS A 279 -14.08 25.86 12.87
CA LYS A 279 -13.68 25.08 14.04
C LYS A 279 -12.34 25.59 14.57
N SER A 280 -12.36 26.11 15.79
CA SER A 280 -11.19 26.28 16.66
C SER A 280 -11.21 25.16 17.70
N SER A 281 -10.15 24.38 17.81
CA SER A 281 -10.07 23.29 18.80
C SER A 281 -8.65 23.06 19.32
N ILE A 282 -8.55 22.57 20.55
CA ILE A 282 -7.33 22.02 21.13
C ILE A 282 -7.51 20.51 21.26
N PHE A 283 -6.49 19.73 20.89
CA PHE A 283 -6.48 18.30 21.09
C PHE A 283 -5.28 17.81 21.90
N HIS A 284 -5.45 16.67 22.57
CA HIS A 284 -4.41 15.88 23.19
C HIS A 284 -4.53 14.42 22.73
N SER A 285 -3.45 13.88 22.17
CA SER A 285 -3.30 12.45 21.89
C SER A 285 -2.22 11.86 22.79
N TRP A 286 -2.54 10.76 23.46
CA TRP A 286 -1.58 9.86 24.10
C TRP A 286 -1.52 8.55 23.31
N ILE A 287 -0.31 8.02 23.11
CA ILE A 287 -0.06 6.82 22.32
C ILE A 287 1.03 5.97 22.99
N ALA A 288 0.73 4.70 23.25
CA ALA A 288 1.68 3.69 23.67
C ALA A 288 1.65 2.53 22.64
N ASP A 289 2.74 2.37 21.89
CA ASP A 289 2.92 1.26 20.95
C ASP A 289 4.02 0.33 21.48
N ARG A 290 3.67 -0.93 21.71
CA ARG A 290 4.55 -2.01 22.19
C ARG A 290 4.44 -3.25 21.29
N ARG A 291 3.93 -3.09 20.06
CA ARG A 291 3.82 -4.18 19.09
C ARG A 291 5.18 -4.52 18.49
N ASP A 292 5.35 -5.77 18.11
CA ASP A 292 6.52 -6.27 17.36
C ASP A 292 6.57 -5.73 15.92
N ASN A 293 5.41 -5.69 15.25
CA ASN A 293 5.26 -5.18 13.90
C ASN A 293 4.00 -4.30 13.79
N PRO A 294 4.10 -3.00 13.41
CA PRO A 294 2.95 -2.11 13.33
C PRO A 294 1.85 -2.52 12.33
N LEU A 295 2.22 -3.21 11.23
CA LEU A 295 1.32 -3.57 10.13
C LEU A 295 0.68 -4.97 10.32
N LEU A 296 1.48 -5.91 10.84
CA LEU A 296 1.07 -7.30 11.07
C LEU A 296 1.55 -7.77 12.45
N PRO A 297 0.94 -7.27 13.55
CA PRO A 297 1.41 -7.58 14.89
C PRO A 297 1.19 -9.05 15.23
N SER A 298 2.24 -9.71 15.74
CA SER A 298 2.17 -11.05 16.31
C SER A 298 2.19 -11.03 17.84
N ARG A 299 2.81 -9.99 18.43
CA ARG A 299 3.08 -9.85 19.87
C ARG A 299 2.91 -8.40 20.32
N GLY A 300 2.47 -8.21 21.56
CA GLY A 300 2.42 -6.90 22.22
C GLY A 300 1.07 -6.19 22.06
N TYR A 301 1.05 -4.89 22.33
CA TYR A 301 -0.18 -4.09 22.35
C TYR A 301 0.02 -2.68 21.83
N TYR A 302 -1.08 -2.06 21.40
CA TYR A 302 -1.20 -0.65 21.07
C TYR A 302 -2.34 -0.05 21.90
N ALA A 303 -2.11 1.13 22.45
CA ALA A 303 -3.15 1.91 23.10
C ALA A 303 -3.03 3.38 22.67
N LYS A 304 -4.15 3.98 22.30
CA LYS A 304 -4.26 5.41 22.00
C LYS A 304 -5.49 5.98 22.70
N ALA A 305 -5.31 7.14 23.30
CA ALA A 305 -6.40 8.00 23.76
C ALA A 305 -6.29 9.34 23.04
N PHE A 306 -7.40 9.82 22.48
CA PHE A 306 -7.51 11.09 21.78
C PHE A 306 -8.64 11.92 22.41
N ASN A 307 -8.37 13.19 22.68
CA ASN A 307 -9.34 14.14 23.19
C ASN A 307 -9.25 15.42 22.37
N GLU A 308 -10.37 15.98 21.94
CA GLU A 308 -10.49 17.24 21.22
C GLU A 308 -11.57 18.08 21.90
N LEU A 309 -11.24 19.33 22.24
CA LEU A 309 -12.15 20.32 22.80
C LEU A 309 -12.27 21.49 21.82
N ALA A 310 -13.49 21.75 21.35
CA ALA A 310 -13.81 22.81 20.41
C ALA A 310 -14.82 23.79 21.03
N GLY A 311 -14.79 25.06 20.62
CA GLY A 311 -15.83 26.05 20.97
C GLY A 311 -15.86 26.56 22.42
N TRP A 312 -14.91 26.12 23.26
CA TRP A 312 -14.92 26.39 24.70
C TRP A 312 -14.01 27.55 25.11
N GLY A 313 -14.57 28.56 25.76
CA GLY A 313 -13.85 29.72 26.30
C GLY A 313 -13.10 30.52 25.20
N PRO A 314 -11.76 30.60 25.23
CA PRO A 314 -11.00 31.34 24.21
C PRO A 314 -11.09 30.71 22.80
N LEU A 315 -11.52 29.46 22.69
CA LEU A 315 -11.65 28.73 21.42
C LEU A 315 -12.96 29.10 20.73
N LYS A 316 -13.01 30.23 20.01
CA LYS A 316 -14.22 30.69 19.31
C LYS A 316 -14.42 29.99 17.96
N GLY A 317 -15.67 29.71 17.61
CA GLY A 317 -16.08 29.11 16.35
C GLY A 317 -17.56 28.75 16.34
N ASP A 318 -18.01 28.07 15.29
CA ASP A 318 -19.42 27.74 15.04
C ASP A 318 -19.84 26.35 15.57
N VAL A 319 -18.94 25.69 16.32
CA VAL A 319 -19.13 24.38 16.95
C VAL A 319 -18.52 24.36 18.34
N SER A 320 -19.22 23.75 19.30
CA SER A 320 -18.76 23.60 20.68
C SER A 320 -19.01 22.19 21.18
N PHE A 321 -17.94 21.44 21.48
CA PHE A 321 -18.02 20.05 21.93
C PHE A 321 -16.73 19.58 22.60
N TRP A 322 -16.85 18.53 23.42
CA TRP A 322 -15.74 17.68 23.82
C TRP A 322 -15.89 16.31 23.15
N LYS A 323 -14.91 15.94 22.32
CA LYS A 323 -14.82 14.64 21.66
C LYS A 323 -13.72 13.82 22.33
N SER A 324 -14.02 12.58 22.69
CA SER A 324 -13.06 11.64 23.28
C SER A 324 -13.13 10.30 22.57
N GLU A 325 -11.97 9.68 22.35
CA GLU A 325 -11.84 8.45 21.61
C GLU A 325 -10.69 7.59 22.16
N VAL A 326 -10.94 6.29 22.30
CA VAL A 326 -9.98 5.30 22.80
C VAL A 326 -9.88 4.16 21.79
N GLU A 327 -8.64 3.82 21.43
CA GLU A 327 -8.29 2.70 20.56
C GLU A 327 -7.30 1.78 21.29
N ALA A 328 -7.61 0.49 21.35
CA ALA A 328 -6.79 -0.54 21.97
C ALA A 328 -6.64 -1.74 21.04
N GLN A 329 -5.43 -2.26 20.90
CA GLN A 329 -5.12 -3.47 20.15
C GLN A 329 -4.20 -4.37 20.97
N GLY A 330 -4.42 -5.69 20.91
CA GLY A 330 -3.52 -6.70 21.46
C GLY A 330 -3.21 -7.78 20.42
N ALA A 331 -1.99 -8.29 20.44
CA ALA A 331 -1.56 -9.44 19.65
C ALA A 331 -0.83 -10.44 20.55
N ILE A 332 -1.26 -11.71 20.49
CA ILE A 332 -0.67 -12.82 21.23
C ILE A 332 -0.43 -14.02 20.29
N PRO A 333 0.76 -14.64 20.29
CA PRO A 333 1.02 -15.84 19.52
C PRO A 333 0.31 -17.03 20.15
N ILE A 334 -0.21 -17.95 19.32
CA ILE A 334 -0.81 -19.20 19.82
C ILE A 334 0.22 -20.33 19.70
N PRO A 335 0.72 -20.90 20.81
CA PRO A 335 1.61 -22.05 20.76
C PRO A 335 0.85 -23.30 20.30
N ILE A 336 1.44 -24.08 19.40
CA ILE A 336 0.91 -25.38 18.98
C ILE A 336 1.72 -26.48 19.67
N PRO A 337 1.07 -27.45 20.36
CA PRO A 337 1.77 -28.62 20.90
C PRO A 337 2.55 -29.36 19.81
N GLY A 338 3.87 -29.52 20.01
CA GLY A 338 4.76 -30.24 19.09
C GLY A 338 5.64 -29.34 18.19
N ILE A 339 5.43 -28.02 18.15
CA ILE A 339 6.34 -27.07 17.49
C ILE A 339 7.16 -26.34 18.55
N GLN A 340 8.50 -26.38 18.43
CA GLN A 340 9.38 -25.57 19.28
C GLN A 340 9.45 -24.13 18.71
N GLY A 341 9.11 -23.14 19.52
CA GLY A 341 9.14 -21.72 19.14
C GLY A 341 7.79 -21.17 18.68
N ASP A 342 7.81 -20.04 17.98
CA ASP A 342 6.59 -19.40 17.47
C ASP A 342 6.01 -20.19 16.28
N SER A 343 4.76 -20.63 16.41
CA SER A 343 4.01 -21.37 15.39
C SER A 343 3.69 -20.58 14.12
N GLY A 344 3.95 -19.26 14.13
CA GLY A 344 3.47 -18.32 13.11
C GLY A 344 1.96 -18.01 13.19
N ILE A 345 1.23 -18.58 14.14
CA ILE A 345 -0.17 -18.24 14.42
C ILE A 345 -0.21 -17.11 15.45
N SER A 346 -0.96 -16.04 15.16
CA SER A 346 -1.28 -15.00 16.15
C SER A 346 -2.78 -14.77 16.25
N PHE A 347 -3.26 -14.60 17.47
CA PHE A 347 -4.58 -14.04 17.75
C PHE A 347 -4.43 -12.55 18.02
N THR A 348 -5.21 -11.76 17.29
CA THR A 348 -5.22 -10.30 17.41
C THR A 348 -6.61 -9.83 17.80
N THR A 349 -6.68 -8.89 18.72
CA THR A 349 -7.93 -8.24 19.14
C THR A 349 -7.79 -6.74 18.98
N GLY A 350 -8.86 -6.08 18.58
CA GLY A 350 -8.94 -4.63 18.43
C GLY A 350 -10.26 -4.11 19.00
N PHE A 351 -10.20 -3.01 19.75
CA PHE A 351 -11.34 -2.34 20.35
C PHE A 351 -11.22 -0.83 20.11
N ARG A 352 -12.32 -0.20 19.74
CA ARG A 352 -12.44 1.25 19.58
C ARG A 352 -13.74 1.73 20.19
N ALA A 353 -13.71 2.84 20.91
CA ALA A 353 -14.91 3.50 21.41
C ALA A 353 -14.69 5.01 21.48
N GLY A 354 -15.76 5.77 21.31
CA GLY A 354 -15.69 7.22 21.40
C GLY A 354 -17.04 7.84 21.69
N PHE A 355 -17.00 9.06 22.23
CA PHE A 355 -18.18 9.90 22.44
C PHE A 355 -17.88 11.34 22.04
N LEU A 356 -18.92 12.04 21.59
CA LEU A 356 -18.94 13.46 21.31
C LEU A 356 -20.00 14.07 22.23
N TYR A 357 -19.55 14.92 23.15
CA TYR A 357 -20.38 15.62 24.13
C TYR A 357 -20.60 17.07 23.66
N PRO A 358 -21.80 17.46 23.21
CA PRO A 358 -22.15 18.84 22.88
C PRO A 358 -21.94 19.80 24.05
N LEU A 359 -21.39 20.97 23.79
CA LEU A 359 -21.20 22.04 24.76
C LEU A 359 -21.93 23.31 24.32
N GLY A 360 -22.21 24.20 25.27
CA GLY A 360 -22.71 25.55 24.97
C GLY A 360 -21.62 26.43 24.37
N LEU A 361 -22.00 27.53 23.74
CA LEU A 361 -21.09 28.62 23.37
C LEU A 361 -21.11 29.68 24.47
N ASP A 362 -20.01 30.43 24.64
CA ASP A 362 -19.96 31.55 25.60
C ASP A 362 -21.05 32.61 25.34
N SER A 363 -21.57 32.70 24.10
CA SER A 363 -22.65 33.61 23.70
C SER A 363 -24.07 33.04 23.81
N ASP A 364 -24.23 31.71 23.86
CA ASP A 364 -25.52 31.04 23.98
C ASP A 364 -25.34 29.74 24.79
N SER A 365 -25.95 29.70 25.97
CA SER A 365 -25.88 28.57 26.89
C SER A 365 -26.57 27.30 26.37
N ARG A 366 -27.32 27.39 25.26
CA ARG A 366 -27.86 26.21 24.57
C ARG A 366 -26.72 25.39 23.95
N PRO A 367 -26.69 24.06 24.17
CA PRO A 367 -25.67 23.20 23.60
C PRO A 367 -25.76 23.19 22.07
N GLN A 368 -24.62 23.39 21.39
CA GLN A 368 -24.56 23.25 19.95
C GLN A 368 -24.47 21.76 19.60
N LEU A 369 -25.54 21.22 19.03
CA LEU A 369 -25.59 19.83 18.57
C LEU A 369 -24.48 19.55 17.55
N SER A 370 -24.04 18.29 17.49
CA SER A 370 -23.00 17.88 16.53
C SER A 370 -23.46 18.12 15.09
N ARG A 371 -22.56 18.62 14.24
CA ARG A 371 -22.75 18.65 12.79
C ARG A 371 -22.20 17.37 12.17
N ILE A 372 -22.66 17.01 10.97
CA ILE A 372 -22.23 15.82 10.21
C ILE A 372 -20.70 15.70 10.08
N ASN A 373 -19.98 16.81 9.95
CA ASN A 373 -18.51 16.85 9.85
C ASN A 373 -17.76 16.46 11.14
N ASP A 374 -18.41 16.52 12.31
CA ASP A 374 -17.79 16.22 13.60
C ASP A 374 -18.24 14.86 14.17
N ARG A 375 -19.36 14.29 13.70
CA ARG A 375 -19.86 12.97 14.11
C ARG A 375 -18.88 11.84 13.79
N PHE A 376 -19.03 10.72 14.48
CA PHE A 376 -18.33 9.49 14.14
C PHE A 376 -19.06 8.78 12.99
N LEU A 377 -18.28 8.08 12.18
CA LEU A 377 -18.73 7.22 11.08
C LEU A 377 -18.10 5.84 11.30
N LEU A 378 -18.82 4.77 10.97
CA LEU A 378 -18.36 3.41 11.25
C LEU A 378 -18.77 2.46 10.12
N GLY A 379 -17.84 1.63 9.64
CA GLY A 379 -18.12 0.61 8.62
C GLY A 379 -17.21 0.72 7.39
N GLY A 380 -16.97 -0.41 6.73
CA GLY A 380 -16.09 -0.53 5.58
C GLY A 380 -14.92 -1.49 5.84
N PRO A 381 -14.12 -1.79 4.81
CA PRO A 381 -13.14 -2.89 4.83
C PRO A 381 -11.94 -2.68 5.78
N THR A 382 -11.63 -1.44 6.15
CA THR A 382 -10.56 -1.09 7.13
C THR A 382 -11.07 -0.95 8.56
N ASP A 383 -12.39 -0.79 8.73
CA ASP A 383 -13.10 -0.69 9.99
C ASP A 383 -13.97 -1.94 10.18
N VAL A 384 -15.29 -1.79 10.27
CA VAL A 384 -16.19 -2.95 10.40
C VAL A 384 -16.42 -3.59 9.01
N ARG A 385 -15.50 -4.49 8.62
CA ARG A 385 -15.65 -5.46 7.52
C ARG A 385 -17.04 -6.10 7.52
N GLY A 386 -17.60 -6.41 6.35
CA GLY A 386 -18.97 -6.95 6.21
C GLY A 386 -20.07 -5.89 6.08
N PHE A 387 -19.72 -4.61 6.14
CA PHE A 387 -20.62 -3.48 5.95
C PHE A 387 -20.07 -2.55 4.85
N ARG A 388 -20.92 -1.67 4.32
CA ARG A 388 -20.47 -0.61 3.39
C ARG A 388 -19.65 0.45 4.14
N LEU A 389 -18.93 1.28 3.37
CA LEU A 389 -18.15 2.39 3.91
C LEU A 389 -19.09 3.33 4.68
N CYS A 390 -18.80 3.57 5.96
CA CYS A 390 -19.64 4.34 6.88
C CYS A 390 -21.07 3.79 7.13
N GLY A 391 -21.36 2.54 6.74
CA GLY A 391 -22.73 1.98 6.71
C GLY A 391 -23.31 1.49 8.03
N LEU A 392 -22.64 1.62 9.18
CA LEU A 392 -23.25 1.35 10.51
C LEU A 392 -23.77 2.65 11.12
N GLY A 393 -24.83 2.54 11.93
CA GLY A 393 -25.41 3.67 12.66
C GLY A 393 -26.52 4.43 11.91
N PRO A 394 -26.77 5.70 12.29
CA PRO A 394 -27.91 6.47 11.80
C PRO A 394 -27.82 6.83 10.32
N HIS A 395 -28.89 6.52 9.58
CA HIS A 395 -29.10 6.93 8.20
C HIS A 395 -30.37 7.78 8.08
N ASP A 396 -30.37 8.72 7.14
CA ASP A 396 -31.50 9.57 6.79
C ASP A 396 -31.74 9.45 5.28
N GLY A 397 -32.75 8.65 4.90
CA GLY A 397 -32.91 8.18 3.53
C GLY A 397 -31.74 7.29 3.11
N VAL A 398 -30.96 7.75 2.13
CA VAL A 398 -29.75 7.07 1.62
C VAL A 398 -28.46 7.56 2.27
N ASP A 399 -28.49 8.65 3.05
CA ASP A 399 -27.29 9.27 3.59
C ASP A 399 -26.93 8.70 4.97
N ALA A 400 -25.68 8.25 5.11
CA ALA A 400 -25.06 7.86 6.38
C ALA A 400 -24.67 9.11 7.18
N VAL A 401 -25.58 9.54 8.05
CA VAL A 401 -25.51 10.77 8.86
C VAL A 401 -24.50 10.67 10.02
N GLY A 402 -24.15 9.46 10.43
CA GLY A 402 -23.24 9.21 11.54
C GLY A 402 -23.87 9.41 12.92
N GLY A 403 -23.06 9.29 13.98
CA GLY A 403 -23.53 9.35 15.36
C GLY A 403 -22.50 9.92 16.33
N ASP A 404 -22.92 10.13 17.58
CA ASP A 404 -22.16 10.81 18.61
C ASP A 404 -21.46 9.84 19.56
N VAL A 405 -22.00 8.64 19.75
CA VAL A 405 -21.44 7.62 20.65
C VAL A 405 -21.27 6.32 19.88
N TYR A 406 -20.09 5.70 19.98
CA TYR A 406 -19.80 4.46 19.28
C TYR A 406 -18.92 3.51 20.08
N ALA A 407 -19.07 2.21 19.81
CA ALA A 407 -18.10 1.18 20.15
C ALA A 407 -18.01 0.14 19.04
N ALA A 408 -16.80 -0.35 18.78
CA ALA A 408 -16.50 -1.37 17.80
C ALA A 408 -15.41 -2.32 18.34
N GLY A 409 -15.51 -3.60 18.00
CA GLY A 409 -14.59 -4.64 18.39
C GLY A 409 -14.28 -5.60 17.24
N SER A 410 -13.12 -6.22 17.28
CA SER A 410 -12.73 -7.28 16.35
C SER A 410 -11.78 -8.28 17.00
N ALA A 411 -11.93 -9.53 16.61
CA ALA A 411 -11.01 -10.61 16.90
C ALA A 411 -10.60 -11.25 15.56
N ASN A 412 -9.30 -11.35 15.30
CA ASN A 412 -8.77 -11.97 14.09
C ASN A 412 -7.72 -13.02 14.46
N LEU A 413 -7.92 -14.25 13.96
CA LEU A 413 -6.94 -15.32 13.98
C LEU A 413 -6.14 -15.26 12.67
N LEU A 414 -4.83 -15.02 12.78
CA LEU A 414 -3.89 -14.99 11.67
C LEU A 414 -3.10 -16.29 11.65
N LEU A 415 -3.14 -16.99 10.51
CA LEU A 415 -2.54 -18.30 10.29
C LEU A 415 -1.48 -18.19 9.18
N PRO A 416 -0.32 -18.87 9.26
CA PRO A 416 0.57 -19.01 8.12
C PRO A 416 -0.12 -19.85 7.02
N LEU A 417 0.18 -19.56 5.76
CA LEU A 417 -0.27 -20.43 4.67
C LEU A 417 0.42 -21.80 4.74
N PRO A 418 -0.31 -22.92 4.58
CA PRO A 418 0.30 -24.24 4.57
C PRO A 418 1.35 -24.35 3.46
N ARG A 419 2.48 -24.99 3.75
CA ARG A 419 3.68 -25.14 2.87
C ARG A 419 4.45 -23.86 2.53
N VAL A 420 3.94 -22.67 2.86
CA VAL A 420 4.56 -21.39 2.47
C VAL A 420 5.63 -20.90 3.45
N GLY A 421 5.55 -21.31 4.73
CA GLY A 421 6.44 -20.92 5.82
C GLY A 421 5.81 -19.90 6.78
N ALA A 422 6.29 -19.83 8.01
CA ALA A 422 5.83 -18.84 9.01
C ALA A 422 6.51 -17.46 8.85
N ASP A 423 7.56 -17.43 8.05
CA ASP A 423 8.54 -16.38 7.80
C ASP A 423 8.16 -15.48 6.60
N LYS A 424 7.19 -15.88 5.76
CA LYS A 424 6.68 -15.05 4.67
C LYS A 424 5.55 -14.10 5.14
N PRO A 425 5.44 -12.90 4.55
CA PRO A 425 4.49 -11.86 4.99
C PRO A 425 3.03 -12.09 4.56
N LEU A 426 2.63 -13.33 4.26
CA LEU A 426 1.31 -13.68 3.76
C LEU A 426 0.60 -14.64 4.74
N ARG A 427 -0.54 -14.21 5.27
CA ARG A 427 -1.34 -14.95 6.25
C ARG A 427 -2.74 -15.24 5.71
N LEU A 428 -3.31 -16.37 6.11
CA LEU A 428 -4.77 -16.53 6.15
C LEU A 428 -5.30 -15.81 7.38
N GLN A 429 -6.47 -15.20 7.27
CA GLN A 429 -7.18 -14.55 8.37
C GLN A 429 -8.57 -15.16 8.52
N ALA A 430 -8.96 -15.51 9.74
CA ALA A 430 -10.36 -15.67 10.11
C ALA A 430 -10.71 -14.55 11.09
N PHE A 431 -11.85 -13.88 10.92
CA PHE A 431 -12.24 -12.75 11.77
C PHE A 431 -13.71 -12.79 12.16
N VAL A 432 -13.96 -12.24 13.35
CA VAL A 432 -15.29 -11.81 13.80
C VAL A 432 -15.14 -10.37 14.27
N ASN A 433 -16.03 -9.50 13.82
CA ASN A 433 -16.01 -8.09 14.14
C ASN A 433 -17.44 -7.57 14.31
N GLY A 434 -17.59 -6.50 15.06
CA GLY A 434 -18.88 -5.86 15.20
C GLY A 434 -18.76 -4.48 15.80
N GLY A 435 -19.85 -3.74 15.74
CA GLY A 435 -19.90 -2.40 16.30
C GLY A 435 -21.31 -1.85 16.36
N ARG A 436 -21.40 -0.68 16.96
CA ARG A 436 -22.63 0.07 17.12
C ARG A 436 -22.28 1.55 17.18
N LEU A 437 -23.05 2.34 16.44
CA LEU A 437 -22.95 3.79 16.39
C LEU A 437 -24.35 4.34 16.66
N LEU A 438 -24.48 5.28 17.59
CA LEU A 438 -25.75 5.85 18.04
C LEU A 438 -25.70 7.39 17.99
N PRO A 439 -26.82 8.05 17.64
CA PRO A 439 -26.95 9.49 17.75
C PRO A 439 -27.33 9.86 19.19
N LEU A 440 -26.91 11.04 19.66
CA LEU A 440 -27.31 11.54 20.96
C LEU A 440 -28.82 11.88 20.96
N ARG A 441 -29.60 11.19 21.79
CA ARG A 441 -31.06 11.44 21.94
C ARG A 441 -31.51 11.35 23.39
N THR A 442 -32.52 12.13 23.74
CA THR A 442 -33.21 12.02 25.03
C THR A 442 -34.01 10.72 25.13
N LEU A 443 -34.50 10.38 26.33
CA LEU A 443 -35.38 9.21 26.53
C LEU A 443 -36.68 9.28 25.70
N GLN A 444 -37.13 10.49 25.35
CA GLN A 444 -38.27 10.74 24.44
C GLN A 444 -37.89 10.62 22.95
N LYS A 445 -36.62 10.31 22.64
CA LYS A 445 -36.00 10.22 21.30
C LYS A 445 -35.87 11.56 20.56
N GLU A 446 -35.96 12.67 21.30
CA GLU A 446 -35.80 14.03 20.78
C GLU A 446 -34.34 14.51 20.92
N ALA A 447 -34.01 15.63 20.28
CA ALA A 447 -32.70 16.26 20.40
C ALA A 447 -32.62 17.07 21.71
N PRO A 448 -31.51 16.98 22.48
CA PRO A 448 -31.39 17.71 23.74
C PRO A 448 -31.26 19.21 23.50
N THR A 449 -32.05 20.00 24.24
CA THR A 449 -32.12 21.46 24.13
C THR A 449 -31.34 22.19 25.24
N ASN A 450 -31.07 21.50 26.34
CA ASN A 450 -30.41 22.05 27.54
C ASN A 450 -29.20 21.20 27.95
N SER A 451 -28.25 21.80 28.67
CA SER A 451 -27.02 21.11 29.12
C SER A 451 -27.28 19.93 30.08
N ALA A 452 -28.36 19.99 30.88
CA ALA A 452 -28.83 18.88 31.70
C ALA A 452 -29.35 17.72 30.84
N GLU A 453 -30.17 18.01 29.83
CA GLU A 453 -30.67 17.02 28.87
C GLU A 453 -29.56 16.35 28.07
N VAL A 454 -28.49 17.09 27.72
CA VAL A 454 -27.29 16.50 27.08
C VAL A 454 -26.64 15.45 27.97
N LYS A 455 -26.52 15.72 29.28
CA LYS A 455 -25.94 14.77 30.25
C LYS A 455 -26.79 13.50 30.35
N ASP A 456 -28.11 13.65 30.47
CA ASP A 456 -29.04 12.53 30.60
C ASP A 456 -29.15 11.74 29.29
N ALA A 457 -29.18 12.42 28.14
CA ALA A 457 -29.11 11.81 26.82
C ALA A 457 -27.80 11.04 26.61
N MET A 458 -26.66 11.56 27.08
CA MET A 458 -25.36 10.89 26.99
C MET A 458 -25.34 9.61 27.84
N ALA A 459 -25.80 9.69 29.09
CA ALA A 459 -25.92 8.53 29.96
C ALA A 459 -26.88 7.46 29.38
N ALA A 460 -28.02 7.89 28.84
CA ALA A 460 -28.98 7.01 28.16
C ALA A 460 -28.36 6.34 26.92
N THR A 461 -27.69 7.11 26.05
CA THR A 461 -27.06 6.61 24.82
C THR A 461 -25.93 5.63 25.11
N ILE A 462 -25.10 5.90 26.12
CA ILE A 462 -24.05 4.96 26.58
C ILE A 462 -24.69 3.67 27.13
N SER A 463 -25.79 3.76 27.88
CA SER A 463 -26.51 2.56 28.36
C SER A 463 -27.15 1.79 27.20
N GLU A 464 -27.66 2.48 26.17
CA GLU A 464 -28.25 1.85 25.00
C GLU A 464 -27.18 1.13 24.18
N LEU A 465 -25.94 1.61 24.13
CA LEU A 465 -24.84 0.98 23.42
C LEU A 465 -24.65 -0.51 23.80
N GLY A 466 -24.81 -0.84 25.08
CA GLY A 466 -24.78 -2.21 25.60
C GLY A 466 -26.14 -2.96 25.58
N ASN A 467 -27.24 -2.30 25.20
CA ASN A 467 -28.57 -2.89 25.20
C ASN A 467 -28.90 -3.58 23.88
N GLY A 468 -28.86 -4.92 23.88
CA GLY A 468 -29.11 -5.76 22.71
C GLY A 468 -27.85 -6.03 21.86
N LEU A 469 -27.99 -6.88 20.84
CA LEU A 469 -26.86 -7.28 20.00
C LEU A 469 -26.35 -6.10 19.16
N PRO A 470 -25.01 -5.87 19.11
CA PRO A 470 -24.40 -4.98 18.12
C PRO A 470 -24.49 -5.59 16.72
N SER A 471 -24.14 -4.80 15.71
CA SER A 471 -24.09 -5.27 14.33
C SER A 471 -22.78 -6.02 14.13
N VAL A 472 -22.85 -7.28 13.71
CA VAL A 472 -21.74 -8.24 13.72
C VAL A 472 -21.57 -8.85 12.33
N ALA A 473 -20.33 -8.98 11.91
CA ALA A 473 -19.93 -9.77 10.75
C ALA A 473 -18.85 -10.79 11.13
N ALA A 474 -18.73 -11.83 10.32
CA ALA A 474 -17.65 -12.79 10.37
C ALA A 474 -17.12 -13.05 8.96
N GLY A 475 -15.89 -13.51 8.84
CA GLY A 475 -15.30 -13.76 7.54
C GLY A 475 -13.97 -14.48 7.57
N ILE A 476 -13.50 -14.81 6.37
CA ILE A 476 -12.18 -15.39 6.10
C ILE A 476 -11.49 -14.56 5.01
N GLY A 477 -10.17 -14.49 5.02
CA GLY A 477 -9.43 -13.67 4.08
C GLY A 477 -7.95 -14.00 3.98
N LEU A 478 -7.27 -13.24 3.13
CA LEU A 478 -5.83 -13.28 2.90
C LEU A 478 -5.23 -11.91 3.22
N VAL A 479 -4.17 -11.89 4.02
CA VAL A 479 -3.46 -10.68 4.45
C VAL A 479 -2.04 -10.72 3.94
N TYR A 480 -1.65 -9.74 3.13
CA TYR A 480 -0.28 -9.53 2.67
C TYR A 480 0.31 -8.27 3.31
N ALA A 481 1.41 -8.42 4.05
CA ALA A 481 2.13 -7.34 4.70
C ALA A 481 3.31 -6.85 3.84
N HIS A 482 3.08 -5.84 3.01
CA HIS A 482 4.15 -5.14 2.30
C HIS A 482 4.83 -4.13 3.26
N PRO A 483 6.14 -3.81 3.11
CA PRO A 483 6.82 -2.85 4.01
C PRO A 483 6.23 -1.44 4.07
N VAL A 484 5.36 -1.08 3.12
CA VAL A 484 4.69 0.23 3.02
C VAL A 484 3.21 0.17 3.40
N ALA A 485 2.55 -0.97 3.20
CA ALA A 485 1.10 -1.10 3.35
C ALA A 485 0.69 -2.56 3.61
N ARG A 486 -0.50 -2.76 4.16
CA ARG A 486 -1.15 -4.07 4.25
C ARG A 486 -2.21 -4.17 3.15
N PHE A 487 -2.42 -5.37 2.65
CA PHE A 487 -3.45 -5.69 1.66
C PHE A 487 -4.29 -6.81 2.25
N GLU A 488 -5.61 -6.63 2.30
CA GLU A 488 -6.55 -7.64 2.76
C GLU A 488 -7.56 -7.96 1.68
N LEU A 489 -7.63 -9.23 1.29
CA LEU A 489 -8.72 -9.76 0.49
C LEU A 489 -9.62 -10.58 1.41
N ASN A 490 -10.72 -9.98 1.86
CA ASN A 490 -11.64 -10.56 2.82
C ASN A 490 -12.93 -11.04 2.11
N PHE A 491 -13.43 -12.19 2.51
CA PHE A 491 -14.80 -12.63 2.24
C PHE A 491 -15.60 -12.46 3.53
N SER A 492 -16.56 -11.54 3.55
CA SER A 492 -17.31 -11.15 4.74
C SER A 492 -18.80 -11.49 4.65
N LEU A 493 -19.34 -11.94 5.78
CA LEU A 493 -20.76 -12.23 5.98
C LEU A 493 -21.27 -11.44 7.20
N PRO A 494 -22.08 -10.37 7.02
CA PRO A 494 -22.86 -9.79 8.11
C PRO A 494 -23.82 -10.84 8.68
N LEU A 495 -23.70 -11.08 9.98
CA LEU A 495 -24.49 -12.02 10.78
C LEU A 495 -25.67 -11.32 11.46
N VAL A 496 -25.43 -10.11 11.98
CA VAL A 496 -26.42 -9.25 12.65
C VAL A 496 -26.32 -7.87 12.05
N LEU A 497 -27.45 -7.32 11.63
CA LEU A 497 -27.57 -5.99 11.01
C LEU A 497 -28.81 -5.30 11.60
N ARG A 498 -28.67 -4.05 12.03
CA ARG A 498 -29.81 -3.29 12.61
C ARG A 498 -30.56 -2.56 11.51
N LYS A 499 -31.84 -2.25 11.77
CA LYS A 499 -32.70 -1.58 10.79
C LYS A 499 -32.12 -0.22 10.40
N GLY A 500 -31.90 -0.02 9.11
CA GLY A 500 -31.34 1.22 8.55
C GLY A 500 -29.81 1.23 8.41
N GLU A 501 -29.12 0.12 8.67
CA GLU A 501 -27.69 -0.02 8.39
C GLU A 501 -27.44 -0.77 7.07
N GLU A 502 -26.29 -0.51 6.44
CA GLU A 502 -25.95 -1.06 5.13
C GLU A 502 -24.87 -2.16 5.20
N GLY A 503 -25.33 -3.41 5.07
CA GLY A 503 -24.48 -4.60 5.03
C GLY A 503 -23.89 -4.84 3.63
N ARG A 504 -22.69 -5.43 3.57
CA ARG A 504 -22.06 -5.85 2.31
C ARG A 504 -21.51 -7.27 2.45
N LYS A 505 -22.21 -8.22 1.81
CA LYS A 505 -21.79 -9.62 1.70
C LYS A 505 -20.69 -9.79 0.64
N GLY A 506 -19.93 -10.89 0.74
CA GLY A 506 -19.02 -11.32 -0.33
C GLY A 506 -17.62 -10.72 -0.21
N LEU A 507 -16.98 -10.50 -1.36
CA LEU A 507 -15.59 -10.04 -1.43
C LEU A 507 -15.45 -8.55 -1.11
N GLN A 508 -14.53 -8.24 -0.19
CA GLN A 508 -14.10 -6.91 0.18
C GLN A 508 -12.57 -6.83 0.05
N LEU A 509 -12.09 -6.04 -0.90
CA LEU A 509 -10.68 -5.65 -0.99
C LEU A 509 -10.46 -4.44 -0.10
N GLY A 510 -9.72 -4.64 0.99
CA GLY A 510 -9.19 -3.56 1.81
C GLY A 510 -7.73 -3.31 1.48
N ILE A 511 -7.36 -2.04 1.26
CA ILE A 511 -5.96 -1.62 1.12
C ILE A 511 -5.75 -0.46 2.07
N GLY A 512 -4.67 -0.51 2.85
CA GLY A 512 -4.46 0.45 3.92
C GLY A 512 -3.11 0.30 4.58
N ILE A 513 -2.77 1.30 5.38
CA ILE A 513 -1.63 1.24 6.30
C ILE A 513 -2.14 0.90 7.71
N ASN A 514 -3.46 0.96 7.89
CA ASN A 514 -4.25 0.80 9.11
C ASN A 514 -5.46 -0.11 8.78
N PHE A 515 -5.73 -1.16 9.58
CA PHE A 515 -6.78 -2.17 9.36
C PHE A 515 -7.30 -2.75 10.69
N LEU A 516 -8.18 -2.03 11.39
CA LEU A 516 -8.45 -2.33 12.81
C LEU A 516 -7.13 -2.61 13.59
N PRO A 517 -6.07 -1.86 13.24
CA PRO A 517 -5.81 -0.69 14.07
C PRO A 517 -5.45 0.57 13.26
N LEU A 518 -5.44 1.69 13.98
CA LEU A 518 -4.70 2.95 13.83
C LEU A 518 -5.40 4.17 13.19
N TYR A 519 -5.33 5.26 13.96
CA TYR A 519 -5.45 6.67 13.58
C TYR A 519 -6.78 7.16 12.99
N ILE A 520 -7.75 7.36 13.87
CA ILE A 520 -8.68 8.51 13.73
C ILE A 520 -8.02 9.75 14.35
N LEU A 521 -7.92 10.81 13.55
CA LEU A 521 -7.71 12.20 13.98
C LEU A 521 -8.75 12.98 13.17
N ALA A 522 -9.77 13.46 13.88
CA ALA A 522 -11.11 13.84 13.40
C ALA A 522 -11.19 14.34 11.94
N ALA A 523 -11.92 13.60 11.10
CA ALA A 523 -12.41 13.94 9.75
C ALA A 523 -11.41 14.43 8.67
N MET A 524 -10.16 14.74 9.04
CA MET A 524 -9.21 15.48 8.21
C MET A 524 -7.96 14.66 7.82
N ALA A 525 -7.70 13.56 8.52
CA ALA A 525 -6.51 12.73 8.33
C ALA A 525 -6.79 11.39 7.60
N GLN A 526 -7.96 11.22 6.99
CA GLN A 526 -8.46 9.89 6.61
C GLN A 526 -7.65 9.15 5.53
N TYR A 527 -6.80 9.81 4.73
CA TYR A 527 -6.15 9.19 3.56
C TYR A 527 -4.65 9.51 3.36
N TYR A 528 -3.88 9.64 4.45
CA TYR A 528 -2.42 9.75 4.33
C TYR A 528 -1.66 8.91 5.37
N PRO A 529 -0.60 8.17 4.97
CA PRO A 529 0.37 7.66 5.93
C PRO A 529 0.93 8.79 6.81
N GLN A 530 0.79 8.63 8.13
CA GLN A 530 1.88 9.08 8.99
C GLN A 530 3.13 8.30 8.57
N GLN A 531 4.08 9.00 7.94
CA GLN A 531 5.41 8.43 7.75
C GLN A 531 5.98 8.18 9.15
N GLN A 532 6.10 6.91 9.54
CA GLN A 532 6.98 6.56 10.65
C GLN A 532 8.40 7.04 10.33
N PRO A 533 9.18 7.50 11.33
CA PRO A 533 10.61 7.70 11.15
C PRO A 533 11.23 6.42 10.58
N TYR A 534 11.95 6.55 9.46
CA TYR A 534 12.46 5.41 8.71
C TYR A 534 13.65 4.79 9.45
N GLY A 535 13.37 3.80 10.31
CA GLY A 535 14.39 3.05 11.04
C GLY A 535 14.16 3.01 12.56
N SER A 536 13.35 2.06 13.01
CA SER A 536 13.56 1.42 14.31
C SER A 536 13.79 -0.08 14.07
N GLN A 537 14.96 -0.41 13.52
CA GLN A 537 15.48 -1.77 13.68
C GLN A 537 15.68 -2.01 15.18
N ALA A 538 15.17 -3.13 15.68
CA ALA A 538 15.58 -3.61 16.98
C ALA A 538 17.11 -3.83 16.95
N SER A 539 17.83 -3.13 17.80
CA SER A 539 19.28 -3.30 17.94
C SER A 539 19.58 -4.57 18.73
N PRO A 540 20.17 -5.62 18.13
CA PRO A 540 21.04 -6.48 18.90
C PRO A 540 22.24 -5.63 19.35
N GLN A 541 22.59 -5.69 20.63
CA GLN A 541 23.76 -4.99 21.15
C GLN A 541 25.02 -5.60 20.51
N ASN A 542 25.66 -4.86 19.60
CA ASN A 542 27.04 -5.11 19.18
C ASN A 542 27.68 -3.82 18.65
N LEU A 543 28.75 -3.38 19.31
CA LEU A 543 29.53 -2.20 18.94
C LEU A 543 30.39 -2.52 17.70
N GLN A 544 29.96 -2.05 16.53
CA GLN A 544 30.71 -2.22 15.29
C GLN A 544 31.49 -0.95 14.91
N PHE A 545 32.79 -0.98 15.16
CA PHE A 545 33.76 -0.03 14.59
C PHE A 545 34.16 -0.47 13.17
N TYR A 546 34.15 0.47 12.22
CA TYR A 546 34.66 0.27 10.85
C TYR A 546 35.80 1.26 10.55
N PRO A 547 36.95 0.81 10.02
CA PRO A 547 37.89 1.65 9.30
C PRO A 547 37.77 1.46 7.77
N SER A 548 38.16 2.49 7.00
CA SER A 548 38.12 2.49 5.53
C SER A 548 39.51 2.50 4.90
N SER A 549 39.66 1.86 3.74
CA SER A 549 40.37 2.32 2.51
C SER A 549 41.21 1.25 1.79
N TYR A 550 41.11 1.22 0.44
CA TYR A 550 42.20 1.20 -0.56
C TYR A 550 41.64 1.42 -1.98
N THR A 551 42.49 1.84 -2.94
CA THR A 551 42.09 2.52 -4.19
C THR A 551 42.61 1.87 -5.50
N SER A 552 41.80 1.99 -6.57
CA SER A 552 42.11 1.99 -8.05
C SER A 552 42.77 0.73 -8.70
N VAL A 553 42.85 0.52 -10.04
CA VAL A 553 42.70 1.39 -11.25
C VAL A 553 42.20 0.62 -12.50
N SER A 554 41.45 1.29 -13.41
CA SER A 554 41.37 1.18 -14.91
C SER A 554 41.22 -0.17 -15.67
N GLY A 555 40.57 -0.25 -16.84
CA GLY A 555 39.93 0.78 -17.70
C GLY A 555 39.45 0.28 -19.10
N HIS A 556 39.20 1.22 -20.05
CA HIS A 556 38.76 1.08 -21.47
C HIS A 556 37.27 0.71 -21.78
N THR A 557 36.55 1.31 -22.75
CA THR A 557 36.66 2.61 -23.48
C THR A 557 35.32 3.02 -24.14
N THR A 558 35.10 4.33 -24.33
CA THR A 558 34.01 4.99 -25.10
C THR A 558 34.35 5.15 -26.60
N PRO A 559 33.40 5.46 -27.53
CA PRO A 559 32.93 6.84 -27.80
C PRO A 559 31.41 6.96 -28.11
N SER A 560 30.59 7.86 -27.55
CA SER A 560 30.53 9.33 -27.64
C SER A 560 30.16 9.92 -29.02
N GLN A 561 28.96 10.55 -29.13
CA GLN A 561 28.76 11.81 -29.85
C GLN A 561 27.47 12.53 -29.41
N ALA A 562 27.37 13.84 -29.66
CA ALA A 562 26.36 14.74 -29.09
C ALA A 562 25.97 15.88 -30.05
N TYR A 563 24.75 16.43 -29.91
CA TYR A 563 24.31 17.78 -30.32
C TYR A 563 22.98 18.09 -29.59
N GLY A 564 22.75 19.24 -28.94
CA GLY A 564 22.29 20.52 -29.51
C GLY A 564 20.76 20.53 -29.71
N GLY A 565 19.94 21.53 -29.35
CA GLY A 565 20.13 22.84 -28.72
C GLY A 565 19.11 23.88 -29.26
N PHE A 566 18.50 24.68 -28.37
CA PHE A 566 17.73 25.93 -28.64
C PHE A 566 16.24 25.90 -29.12
N GLY A 567 15.44 26.85 -28.60
CA GLY A 567 14.41 27.59 -29.38
C GLY A 567 12.92 27.46 -29.02
N GLY A 568 12.35 28.46 -28.34
CA GLY A 568 10.96 28.95 -28.59
C GLY A 568 10.99 30.12 -29.62
N PRO A 569 9.87 30.78 -30.00
CA PRO A 569 8.73 31.13 -29.13
C PRO A 569 7.29 31.17 -29.77
N SER A 570 6.29 31.43 -28.90
CA SER A 570 5.05 32.23 -29.10
C SER A 570 4.08 32.05 -30.30
N GLY A 571 2.79 31.84 -29.98
CA GLY A 571 1.74 32.81 -30.35
C GLY A 571 0.45 32.35 -31.06
N SER A 572 -0.69 32.42 -30.33
CA SER A 572 -2.09 32.59 -30.84
C SER A 572 -2.69 31.44 -31.70
N THR A 573 -4.01 31.25 -31.90
CA THR A 573 -5.27 31.97 -31.55
C THR A 573 -6.37 30.99 -31.09
N ALA A 574 -7.47 31.52 -30.52
CA ALA A 574 -8.72 30.77 -30.28
C ALA A 574 -9.75 31.01 -31.41
N GLN A 575 -10.72 30.09 -31.58
CA GLN A 575 -11.97 30.29 -32.33
C GLN A 575 -13.09 29.42 -31.73
N ALA A 576 -14.34 29.83 -31.93
CA ALA A 576 -15.50 29.34 -31.18
C ALA A 576 -16.65 28.88 -32.12
N TYR A 577 -17.76 28.46 -31.49
CA TYR A 577 -19.07 28.02 -32.03
C TYR A 577 -19.55 28.63 -33.36
N PRO A 578 -20.53 27.96 -33.99
CA PRO A 578 -21.86 28.58 -33.98
C PRO A 578 -23.00 27.69 -33.46
N VAL A 579 -24.02 28.36 -32.93
CA VAL A 579 -25.34 27.83 -32.52
C VAL A 579 -26.41 28.41 -33.45
N GLY A 580 -27.45 27.64 -33.79
CA GLY A 580 -28.69 28.21 -34.35
C GLY A 580 -29.61 27.20 -35.03
N GLY A 581 -30.89 27.15 -34.62
CA GLY A 581 -31.93 26.38 -35.31
C GLY A 581 -33.11 25.98 -34.41
N VAL A 582 -34.17 26.78 -34.37
CA VAL A 582 -35.39 26.56 -33.55
C VAL A 582 -36.51 25.94 -34.39
N GLY A 583 -37.27 24.99 -33.82
CA GLY A 583 -38.52 24.50 -34.40
C GLY A 583 -39.46 23.98 -33.31
N SER A 584 -40.68 24.53 -33.23
CA SER A 584 -41.69 24.21 -32.22
C SER A 584 -42.87 23.44 -32.81
N GLY A 585 -43.46 22.52 -32.04
CA GLY A 585 -44.65 21.73 -32.41
C GLY A 585 -45.38 21.22 -31.18
N TYR A 586 -46.72 21.33 -31.17
CA TYR A 586 -47.56 21.28 -29.96
C TYR A 586 -48.63 20.18 -30.04
N GLY A 587 -48.87 19.46 -28.94
CA GLY A 587 -50.17 18.83 -28.62
C GLY A 587 -50.37 17.32 -28.86
N GLY A 588 -51.01 16.63 -27.90
CA GLY A 588 -51.60 15.29 -28.07
C GLY A 588 -51.63 14.42 -26.80
N PHE A 589 -52.78 14.36 -26.10
CA PHE A 589 -52.99 13.58 -24.86
C PHE A 589 -53.40 12.11 -25.12
N GLY A 590 -53.04 11.18 -24.23
CA GLY A 590 -53.54 9.79 -24.22
C GLY A 590 -53.08 8.96 -23.01
N SER A 591 -53.96 8.77 -22.02
CA SER A 591 -53.73 8.06 -20.74
C SER A 591 -54.04 6.54 -20.87
N PRO A 592 -53.78 5.64 -19.87
CA PRO A 592 -53.86 5.90 -18.41
C PRO A 592 -52.71 5.39 -17.53
N ALA A 593 -52.71 5.92 -16.30
CA ALA A 593 -51.85 5.47 -15.21
C ALA A 593 -52.24 4.09 -14.65
N ALA A 594 -51.24 3.28 -14.32
CA ALA A 594 -51.36 2.19 -13.36
C ALA A 594 -50.63 2.61 -12.07
N GLY A 595 -51.40 2.91 -11.02
CA GLY A 595 -50.83 3.21 -9.71
C GLY A 595 -50.36 1.92 -9.02
N VAL A 596 -49.10 1.89 -8.55
CA VAL A 596 -48.63 0.84 -7.64
C VAL A 596 -48.63 1.40 -6.22
N SER A 597 -49.71 1.11 -5.49
CA SER A 597 -49.77 1.28 -4.05
C SER A 597 -48.89 0.25 -3.36
N GLY A 598 -47.62 0.61 -3.14
CA GLY A 598 -46.65 -0.19 -2.37
C GLY A 598 -47.09 -0.38 -0.93
N ARG A 599 -47.81 -1.47 -0.64
CA ARG A 599 -48.23 -1.85 0.71
C ARG A 599 -47.00 -2.30 1.48
N MET A 600 -46.56 -1.49 2.45
CA MET A 600 -45.37 -1.76 3.27
C MET A 600 -45.58 -3.01 4.15
N GLY A 601 -45.05 -4.16 3.73
CA GLY A 601 -45.02 -5.39 4.53
C GLY A 601 -44.97 -6.66 3.69
N GLU A 602 -44.04 -7.56 4.08
CA GLU A 602 -43.79 -8.91 3.55
C GLU A 602 -43.04 -9.03 2.20
N GLN A 603 -42.04 -9.93 2.21
CA GLN A 603 -41.18 -10.38 1.10
C GLN A 603 -40.27 -9.33 0.42
N GLY A 604 -39.20 -8.96 1.13
CA GLY A 604 -38.05 -8.20 0.60
C GLY A 604 -36.73 -8.53 1.33
N GLY A 605 -36.56 -9.79 1.75
CA GLY A 605 -35.38 -10.24 2.49
C GLY A 605 -34.38 -10.96 1.58
N LEU A 606 -33.09 -10.61 1.70
CA LEU A 606 -31.98 -11.32 1.02
C LEU A 606 -32.08 -12.83 1.26
N ARG A 607 -31.91 -13.65 0.22
CA ARG A 607 -31.86 -15.12 0.35
C ARG A 607 -30.84 -15.52 1.43
N THR A 608 -31.31 -16.22 2.45
CA THR A 608 -30.47 -16.73 3.55
C THR A 608 -29.98 -18.13 3.20
N GLY A 609 -28.66 -18.28 3.07
CA GLY A 609 -28.04 -19.57 2.80
C GLY A 609 -26.57 -19.44 2.37
N TRP A 610 -25.78 -20.48 2.62
CA TRP A 610 -24.36 -20.53 2.27
C TRP A 610 -24.14 -20.28 0.77
N LEU A 611 -24.93 -20.92 -0.09
CA LEU A 611 -24.81 -20.77 -1.54
C LEU A 611 -25.15 -19.35 -2.04
N ALA A 612 -26.06 -18.64 -1.37
CA ALA A 612 -26.38 -17.25 -1.71
C ALA A 612 -25.26 -16.28 -1.35
N ALA A 613 -24.38 -16.63 -0.41
CA ALA A 613 -23.20 -15.83 -0.07
C ALA A 613 -22.06 -15.94 -1.11
N PHE A 614 -22.11 -16.94 -2.00
CA PHE A 614 -21.19 -17.06 -3.14
C PHE A 614 -21.69 -16.32 -4.41
N GLY A 615 -22.90 -15.77 -4.40
CA GLY A 615 -23.41 -14.92 -5.47
C GLY A 615 -22.84 -13.50 -5.39
N THR A 616 -22.66 -12.86 -6.54
CA THR A 616 -22.29 -11.44 -6.66
C THR A 616 -23.51 -10.52 -6.82
N GLU A 617 -24.72 -11.03 -6.56
CA GLU A 617 -25.97 -10.28 -6.63
C GLU A 617 -25.98 -9.14 -5.59
N GLY A 618 -26.17 -7.92 -6.07
CA GLY A 618 -26.38 -6.73 -5.24
C GLY A 618 -27.81 -6.67 -4.67
N TYR A 619 -28.18 -5.52 -4.12
CA TYR A 619 -29.58 -5.24 -3.81
C TYR A 619 -30.39 -5.06 -5.10
N GLU A 620 -31.73 -5.17 -5.04
CA GLU A 620 -32.58 -4.89 -6.22
C GLU A 620 -32.31 -3.46 -6.73
N GLY A 621 -31.82 -3.36 -7.98
CA GLY A 621 -31.46 -2.10 -8.62
C GLY A 621 -29.96 -1.79 -8.70
N GLU A 622 -29.08 -2.57 -8.04
CA GLU A 622 -27.62 -2.42 -8.19
C GLU A 622 -27.04 -3.44 -9.18
N PRO A 623 -26.24 -3.00 -10.19
CA PRO A 623 -25.51 -3.94 -11.02
C PRO A 623 -24.51 -4.72 -10.16
N PRO A 624 -24.30 -6.03 -10.39
CA PRO A 624 -23.30 -6.81 -9.68
C PRO A 624 -21.90 -6.17 -9.79
N LEU A 625 -21.10 -6.32 -8.74
CA LEU A 625 -19.74 -5.76 -8.60
C LEU A 625 -18.82 -6.08 -9.80
N LEU A 626 -19.10 -7.18 -10.51
CA LEU A 626 -18.40 -7.56 -11.75
C LEU A 626 -18.81 -6.71 -12.95
N GLU A 627 -20.10 -6.37 -13.09
CA GLU A 627 -20.61 -5.47 -14.12
C GLU A 627 -20.16 -4.03 -13.87
N GLU A 628 -20.12 -3.59 -12.60
CA GLU A 628 -19.51 -2.31 -12.18
C GLU A 628 -18.00 -2.24 -12.52
N LEU A 629 -17.29 -3.38 -12.53
CA LEU A 629 -15.90 -3.50 -12.99
C LEU A 629 -15.75 -3.69 -14.52
N GLY A 630 -16.84 -3.73 -15.29
CA GLY A 630 -16.82 -3.99 -16.74
C GLY A 630 -16.52 -5.44 -17.15
N VAL A 631 -16.78 -6.41 -16.27
CA VAL A 631 -16.48 -7.84 -16.44
C VAL A 631 -17.73 -8.61 -16.86
N ASN A 632 -17.93 -8.81 -18.16
CA ASN A 632 -19.04 -9.60 -18.69
C ASN A 632 -18.81 -11.12 -18.47
N PHE A 633 -19.51 -11.68 -17.49
CA PHE A 633 -19.37 -13.09 -17.10
C PHE A 633 -19.89 -14.08 -18.16
N GLU A 634 -20.91 -13.70 -18.95
CA GLU A 634 -21.47 -14.53 -20.01
C GLU A 634 -20.47 -14.69 -21.18
N HIS A 635 -19.79 -13.60 -21.54
CA HIS A 635 -18.70 -13.61 -22.53
C HIS A 635 -17.51 -14.45 -22.05
N ILE A 636 -17.09 -14.27 -20.78
CA ILE A 636 -16.04 -15.10 -20.17
C ILE A 636 -16.43 -16.57 -20.24
N ARG A 637 -17.62 -16.95 -19.75
CA ARG A 637 -18.10 -18.34 -19.74
C ARG A 637 -18.09 -18.96 -21.13
N THR A 638 -18.57 -18.23 -22.14
CA THR A 638 -18.67 -18.72 -23.53
C THR A 638 -17.29 -18.92 -24.16
N LYS A 639 -16.38 -17.95 -24.00
CA LYS A 639 -14.99 -18.05 -24.48
C LYS A 639 -14.23 -19.18 -23.78
N THR A 640 -14.41 -19.30 -22.47
CA THR A 640 -13.83 -20.37 -21.63
C THR A 640 -14.30 -21.77 -22.03
N LEU A 641 -15.60 -21.96 -22.28
CA LEU A 641 -16.14 -23.25 -22.76
C LEU A 641 -15.65 -23.59 -24.17
N THR A 642 -15.45 -22.59 -25.03
CA THR A 642 -14.91 -22.79 -26.39
C THR A 642 -13.43 -23.20 -26.36
N VAL A 643 -12.59 -22.61 -25.49
CA VAL A 643 -11.20 -23.05 -25.25
C VAL A 643 -11.13 -24.47 -24.67
N LEU A 644 -12.05 -24.80 -23.77
CA LEU A 644 -12.13 -26.12 -23.13
C LEU A 644 -12.64 -27.23 -24.05
N ASN A 645 -13.19 -26.91 -25.23
CA ASN A 645 -13.66 -27.90 -26.18
C ASN A 645 -12.85 -27.85 -27.50
N PRO A 646 -11.78 -28.66 -27.65
CA PRO A 646 -10.94 -28.67 -28.85
C PRO A 646 -11.65 -29.19 -30.12
N PHE A 647 -12.89 -29.70 -29.98
CA PHE A 647 -13.74 -30.14 -31.08
C PHE A 647 -14.85 -29.12 -31.43
N ALA A 648 -14.98 -28.02 -30.69
CA ALA A 648 -15.89 -26.95 -31.03
C ALA A 648 -15.44 -26.24 -32.33
N ARG A 649 -16.41 -25.85 -33.17
CA ARG A 649 -16.14 -24.94 -34.29
C ARG A 649 -15.99 -23.53 -33.72
N ILE A 650 -14.90 -22.86 -34.10
CA ILE A 650 -14.63 -21.49 -33.65
C ILE A 650 -15.32 -20.54 -34.63
N ASP A 651 -16.39 -19.89 -34.18
CA ASP A 651 -17.11 -18.90 -34.98
C ASP A 651 -16.29 -17.61 -35.12
N GLN A 652 -16.27 -17.07 -36.34
CA GLN A 652 -15.40 -15.95 -36.70
C GLN A 652 -15.70 -14.65 -35.91
N HIS A 653 -16.94 -14.51 -35.42
CA HIS A 653 -17.44 -13.34 -34.68
C HIS A 653 -17.27 -13.46 -33.15
N LEU A 654 -16.82 -14.62 -32.63
CA LEU A 654 -16.70 -14.87 -31.18
C LEU A 654 -15.61 -14.02 -30.51
N MET A 655 -14.65 -13.51 -31.29
CA MET A 655 -13.49 -12.75 -30.80
C MET A 655 -13.49 -11.28 -31.26
N ASP A 656 -14.63 -10.77 -31.75
CA ASP A 656 -14.71 -9.35 -32.10
C ASP A 656 -14.63 -8.45 -30.86
N ASP A 657 -15.25 -8.88 -29.75
CA ASP A 657 -15.14 -8.25 -28.43
C ASP A 657 -13.85 -8.63 -27.70
N SER A 658 -13.11 -7.61 -27.25
CA SER A 658 -11.76 -7.78 -26.70
C SER A 658 -11.73 -7.86 -25.17
N ASP A 659 -12.25 -8.96 -24.61
CA ASP A 659 -12.29 -9.17 -23.15
C ASP A 659 -10.88 -9.44 -22.58
N LEU A 660 -10.22 -8.39 -22.09
CA LEU A 660 -8.90 -8.50 -21.46
C LEU A 660 -9.00 -9.01 -20.01
N TYR A 661 -10.12 -8.76 -19.32
CA TYR A 661 -10.31 -9.13 -17.91
C TYR A 661 -10.25 -10.64 -17.66
N GLY A 662 -10.85 -11.47 -18.53
CA GLY A 662 -10.78 -12.93 -18.41
C GLY A 662 -9.37 -13.46 -18.58
N ALA A 663 -8.62 -12.94 -19.56
CA ALA A 663 -7.21 -13.26 -19.76
C ALA A 663 -6.34 -12.89 -18.55
N LEU A 664 -6.55 -11.70 -17.98
CA LEU A 664 -5.84 -11.22 -16.79
C LEU A 664 -6.19 -12.08 -15.56
N LEU A 665 -7.47 -12.44 -15.38
CA LEU A 665 -7.94 -13.33 -14.32
C LEU A 665 -7.21 -14.68 -14.36
N TYR A 666 -7.09 -15.32 -15.53
CA TYR A 666 -6.38 -16.61 -15.63
C TYR A 666 -4.88 -16.50 -15.36
N ILE A 667 -4.22 -15.40 -15.74
CA ILE A 667 -2.81 -15.16 -15.40
C ILE A 667 -2.62 -14.93 -13.89
N VAL A 668 -3.48 -14.12 -13.26
CA VAL A 668 -3.45 -13.88 -11.80
C VAL A 668 -3.70 -15.18 -11.03
N LEU A 669 -4.68 -15.97 -11.46
CA LEU A 669 -5.08 -17.22 -10.84
C LEU A 669 -4.02 -18.32 -11.03
N TYR A 670 -3.34 -18.38 -12.19
CA TYR A 670 -2.12 -19.19 -12.34
C TYR A 670 -1.04 -18.78 -11.33
N GLY A 671 -0.82 -17.46 -11.19
CA GLY A 671 0.11 -16.89 -10.23
C GLY A 671 -0.23 -17.24 -8.77
N THR A 672 -1.52 -17.23 -8.38
CA THR A 672 -1.92 -17.59 -7.01
C THR A 672 -1.71 -19.08 -6.74
N PHE A 673 -1.98 -19.95 -7.71
CA PHE A 673 -1.73 -21.39 -7.58
C PHE A 673 -0.22 -21.70 -7.47
N LEU A 674 0.63 -21.02 -8.25
CA LEU A 674 2.09 -21.15 -8.10
C LEU A 674 2.61 -20.58 -6.78
N LEU A 675 2.01 -19.51 -6.27
CA LEU A 675 2.31 -18.95 -4.94
C LEU A 675 1.94 -19.94 -3.83
N LEU A 676 0.78 -20.59 -3.92
CA LEU A 676 0.35 -21.64 -2.98
C LEU A 676 1.24 -22.89 -3.06
N SER A 677 1.85 -23.15 -4.23
CA SER A 677 2.91 -24.15 -4.40
C SER A 677 4.27 -23.74 -3.82
N GLY A 678 4.43 -22.52 -3.29
CA GLY A 678 5.53 -22.13 -2.40
C GLY A 678 6.56 -21.13 -2.95
N LYS A 679 6.52 -20.75 -4.24
CA LYS A 679 7.44 -19.75 -4.83
C LYS A 679 6.72 -18.55 -5.44
N VAL A 680 7.28 -17.36 -5.26
CA VAL A 680 6.70 -16.09 -5.72
C VAL A 680 7.41 -15.64 -7.00
N PHE A 681 6.88 -16.04 -8.15
CA PHE A 681 7.42 -15.67 -9.48
C PHE A 681 6.59 -14.61 -10.23
N TYR A 682 5.71 -13.86 -9.54
CA TYR A 682 4.80 -12.90 -10.17
C TYR A 682 5.46 -11.94 -11.16
N GLY A 683 6.64 -11.40 -10.85
CA GLY A 683 7.39 -10.52 -11.77
C GLY A 683 7.85 -11.22 -13.05
N TYR A 684 8.25 -12.49 -12.98
CA TYR A 684 8.64 -13.30 -14.15
C TYR A 684 7.42 -13.72 -14.98
N ILE A 685 6.33 -14.13 -14.31
CA ILE A 685 5.06 -14.48 -14.97
C ILE A 685 4.53 -13.26 -15.74
N TYR A 686 4.50 -12.09 -15.10
CA TYR A 686 4.10 -10.83 -15.72
C TYR A 686 5.04 -10.42 -16.86
N GLY A 687 6.36 -10.44 -16.64
CA GLY A 687 7.35 -10.08 -17.65
C GLY A 687 7.27 -10.96 -18.90
N VAL A 688 7.19 -12.29 -18.74
CA VAL A 688 7.03 -13.23 -19.86
C VAL A 688 5.66 -13.09 -20.52
N ALA A 689 4.58 -12.86 -19.76
CA ALA A 689 3.26 -12.64 -20.33
C ALA A 689 3.19 -11.36 -21.17
N VAL A 690 3.69 -10.23 -20.67
CA VAL A 690 3.69 -8.95 -21.41
C VAL A 690 4.65 -8.99 -22.60
N PHE A 691 5.90 -9.37 -22.40
CA PHE A 691 6.88 -9.43 -23.50
C PHE A 691 6.49 -10.48 -24.55
N GLY A 692 6.02 -11.64 -24.11
CA GLY A 692 5.58 -12.72 -25.00
C GLY A 692 4.30 -12.40 -25.76
N THR A 693 3.31 -11.73 -25.16
CA THR A 693 2.11 -11.27 -25.89
C THR A 693 2.46 -10.20 -26.93
N VAL A 694 3.37 -9.26 -26.62
CA VAL A 694 3.88 -8.28 -27.59
C VAL A 694 4.64 -8.96 -28.73
N ALA A 695 5.57 -9.87 -28.42
CA ALA A 695 6.36 -10.59 -29.43
C ALA A 695 5.49 -11.45 -30.34
N LEU A 696 4.52 -12.19 -29.78
CA LEU A 696 3.57 -12.99 -30.56
C LEU A 696 2.64 -12.10 -31.39
N HIS A 697 2.16 -10.97 -30.85
CA HIS A 697 1.37 -10.02 -31.62
C HIS A 697 2.15 -9.46 -32.82
N LEU A 698 3.42 -9.10 -32.66
CA LEU A 698 4.27 -8.66 -33.77
C LEU A 698 4.46 -9.75 -34.84
N ILE A 699 4.82 -10.98 -34.43
CA ILE A 699 5.02 -12.11 -35.35
C ILE A 699 3.72 -12.44 -36.11
N LEU A 700 2.60 -12.53 -35.40
CA LEU A 700 1.31 -12.89 -36.02
C LEU A 700 0.74 -11.76 -36.88
N SER A 701 1.00 -10.49 -36.54
CA SER A 701 0.65 -9.35 -37.39
C SER A 701 1.43 -9.38 -38.71
N LEU A 702 2.73 -9.69 -38.67
CA LEU A 702 3.58 -9.85 -39.86
C LEU A 702 3.21 -11.07 -40.72
N MET A 703 2.62 -12.11 -40.13
CA MET A 703 2.13 -13.29 -40.85
C MET A 703 0.71 -13.13 -41.40
N SER A 704 -0.08 -12.20 -40.85
CA SER A 704 -1.46 -11.97 -41.29
C SER A 704 -1.52 -11.21 -42.62
N PRO A 705 -2.45 -11.56 -43.52
CA PRO A 705 -2.61 -10.82 -44.78
C PRO A 705 -3.04 -9.38 -44.51
N ALA A 706 -2.50 -8.45 -45.29
CA ALA A 706 -3.01 -7.09 -45.36
C ALA A 706 -4.42 -7.12 -45.99
N LEU A 707 -5.32 -6.28 -45.49
CA LEU A 707 -6.60 -6.02 -46.16
C LEU A 707 -6.35 -5.00 -47.26
N ASP A 708 -6.38 -5.43 -48.52
CA ASP A 708 -6.42 -4.53 -49.66
C ASP A 708 -7.72 -3.72 -49.61
N THR A 709 -7.64 -2.43 -49.24
CA THR A 709 -8.74 -1.47 -49.37
C THR A 709 -8.89 -1.03 -50.82
N ALA A 710 -9.11 -2.00 -51.72
CA ALA A 710 -9.58 -1.77 -53.07
C ALA A 710 -11.10 -1.92 -53.09
N SER A 711 -11.81 -0.81 -53.27
CA SER A 711 -13.25 -0.81 -53.50
C SER A 711 -13.56 -1.54 -54.80
N ALA A 712 -14.00 -2.79 -54.71
CA ALA A 712 -14.56 -3.52 -55.84
C ALA A 712 -15.79 -2.75 -56.36
N PRO A 713 -15.83 -2.30 -57.63
CA PRO A 713 -17.00 -1.64 -58.17
C PRO A 713 -18.14 -2.66 -58.28
N ASN A 714 -19.28 -2.36 -57.64
CA ASN A 714 -20.49 -3.17 -57.76
C ASN A 714 -20.97 -3.15 -59.22
N ALA A 715 -20.88 -4.29 -59.91
CA ALA A 715 -21.31 -4.45 -61.29
C ALA A 715 -22.85 -4.58 -61.43
N ALA A 716 -23.59 -3.65 -60.81
CA ALA A 716 -25.05 -3.70 -60.67
C ALA A 716 -25.75 -2.33 -60.69
N ASP A 717 -25.12 -1.28 -61.22
CA ASP A 717 -25.76 0.03 -61.45
C ASP A 717 -25.42 0.57 -62.86
N PRO A 718 -26.40 0.70 -63.79
CA PRO A 718 -26.14 1.16 -65.15
C PRO A 718 -25.96 2.69 -65.30
N SER A 719 -26.11 3.47 -64.23
CA SER A 719 -26.34 4.92 -64.35
C SER A 719 -25.11 5.82 -64.14
N ASN A 720 -23.91 5.26 -63.90
CA ASN A 720 -22.73 6.04 -63.50
C ASN A 720 -21.45 5.72 -64.31
N TYR A 721 -21.50 5.90 -65.63
CA TYR A 721 -20.36 5.80 -66.53
C TYR A 721 -19.95 7.19 -67.06
N ASP A 722 -18.97 7.81 -66.42
CA ASP A 722 -18.33 9.04 -66.90
C ASP A 722 -16.87 8.74 -67.32
N PRO A 723 -16.53 8.78 -68.62
CA PRO A 723 -15.23 8.33 -69.14
C PRO A 723 -14.07 9.32 -68.93
N HIS A 724 -14.27 10.41 -68.18
CA HIS A 724 -13.26 11.45 -67.99
C HIS A 724 -12.96 11.78 -66.52
N HIS A 725 -12.42 10.80 -65.78
CA HIS A 725 -11.62 11.07 -64.59
C HIS A 725 -10.24 10.41 -64.64
N LYS A 726 -9.20 11.23 -64.49
CA LYS A 726 -7.80 10.85 -64.58
C LYS A 726 -7.21 10.91 -63.16
N PRO A 727 -6.62 9.83 -62.61
CA PRO A 727 -6.20 9.83 -61.22
C PRO A 727 -4.99 10.75 -61.00
N THR A 728 -5.15 11.72 -60.11
CA THR A 728 -4.06 12.59 -59.64
C THR A 728 -3.30 11.89 -58.51
N MET A 729 -1.98 11.70 -58.68
CA MET A 729 -1.10 11.23 -57.62
C MET A 729 -0.72 12.36 -56.66
N SER A 730 -1.26 12.34 -55.45
CA SER A 730 -0.73 13.08 -54.29
C SER A 730 -1.33 12.58 -52.98
N ASP A 731 -0.67 11.62 -52.33
CA ASP A 731 -0.39 11.62 -50.87
C ASP A 731 0.24 10.29 -50.44
N ALA A 732 1.57 10.22 -50.57
CA ALA A 732 2.38 9.18 -49.96
C ALA A 732 2.82 9.63 -48.56
N SER A 733 1.94 9.54 -47.56
CA SER A 733 2.30 9.67 -46.15
C SER A 733 2.56 8.28 -45.56
N SER A 734 3.82 7.99 -45.24
CA SER A 734 4.27 6.68 -44.77
C SER A 734 3.93 6.42 -43.29
N VAL A 735 2.69 5.98 -43.04
CA VAL A 735 2.30 5.38 -41.76
C VAL A 735 2.44 3.86 -41.86
N GLY A 736 3.11 3.23 -40.88
CA GLY A 736 3.50 1.82 -40.95
C GLY A 736 2.31 0.86 -41.08
N HIS A 737 2.35 0.01 -42.12
CA HIS A 737 1.30 -0.98 -42.40
C HIS A 737 1.29 -2.12 -41.36
N PHE A 738 0.48 -1.97 -40.30
CA PHE A 738 0.07 -3.07 -39.43
C PHE A 738 -1.34 -3.56 -39.81
N SER A 739 -1.57 -4.88 -39.82
CA SER A 739 -2.82 -5.46 -40.31
C SER A 739 -4.03 -5.10 -39.45
N ALA A 740 -5.09 -4.59 -40.09
CA ALA A 740 -6.31 -4.15 -39.41
C ALA A 740 -7.18 -5.29 -38.82
N THR A 741 -6.85 -6.56 -39.08
CA THR A 741 -7.64 -7.72 -38.59
C THR A 741 -7.27 -8.16 -37.16
N LEU A 742 -6.01 -8.01 -36.78
CA LEU A 742 -5.45 -8.54 -35.53
C LEU A 742 -5.00 -7.38 -34.63
N THR A 743 -5.83 -6.97 -33.67
CA THR A 743 -5.44 -5.93 -32.70
C THR A 743 -4.65 -6.53 -31.52
N PHE A 744 -3.82 -5.71 -30.86
CA PHE A 744 -3.11 -6.10 -29.65
C PHE A 744 -4.03 -6.65 -28.53
N PRO A 745 -5.14 -5.97 -28.13
CA PRO A 745 -6.02 -6.50 -27.08
C PRO A 745 -6.72 -7.82 -27.47
N ARG A 746 -7.09 -8.02 -28.75
CA ARG A 746 -7.58 -9.33 -29.23
C ARG A 746 -6.50 -10.41 -29.09
N SER A 747 -5.26 -10.10 -29.45
CA SER A 747 -4.12 -11.02 -29.34
C SER A 747 -3.85 -11.43 -27.89
N ALA A 748 -3.85 -10.47 -26.96
CA ALA A 748 -3.70 -10.71 -25.53
C ALA A 748 -4.85 -11.53 -24.94
N SER A 749 -6.09 -11.25 -25.37
CA SER A 749 -7.28 -12.00 -24.96
C SER A 749 -7.19 -13.47 -25.38
N VAL A 750 -6.93 -13.76 -26.67
CA VAL A 750 -6.76 -15.13 -27.20
C VAL A 750 -5.71 -15.91 -26.39
N LEU A 751 -4.55 -15.29 -26.12
CA LEU A 751 -3.45 -15.94 -25.42
C LEU A 751 -3.76 -16.27 -23.96
N GLY A 752 -4.45 -15.37 -23.25
CA GLY A 752 -4.81 -15.55 -21.84
C GLY A 752 -6.01 -16.49 -21.63
N TYR A 753 -7.02 -16.50 -22.51
CA TYR A 753 -8.08 -17.51 -22.45
C TYR A 753 -7.53 -18.92 -22.71
N CYS A 754 -6.67 -19.08 -23.72
CA CYS A 754 -6.01 -20.36 -24.02
C CYS A 754 -5.02 -20.84 -22.93
N PHE A 755 -4.77 -20.05 -21.89
CA PHE A 755 -3.91 -20.39 -20.75
C PHE A 755 -4.59 -21.32 -19.72
N LEU A 756 -5.91 -21.49 -19.81
CA LEU A 756 -6.72 -22.22 -18.83
C LEU A 756 -6.28 -23.69 -18.57
N PRO A 757 -5.85 -24.50 -19.55
CA PRO A 757 -5.32 -25.84 -19.26
C PRO A 757 -4.12 -25.81 -18.30
N LEU A 758 -3.20 -24.84 -18.46
CA LEU A 758 -2.06 -24.67 -17.54
C LEU A 758 -2.51 -24.25 -16.14
N VAL A 759 -3.54 -23.40 -16.02
CA VAL A 759 -4.22 -23.08 -14.75
C VAL A 759 -4.75 -24.34 -14.05
N LEU A 760 -5.37 -25.26 -14.78
CA LEU A 760 -5.86 -26.52 -14.19
C LEU A 760 -4.69 -27.41 -13.74
N THR A 761 -3.58 -27.44 -14.48
CA THR A 761 -2.39 -28.19 -14.03
C THR A 761 -1.72 -27.59 -12.80
N SER A 762 -1.67 -26.27 -12.65
CA SER A 762 -1.13 -25.65 -11.44
C SER A 762 -2.07 -25.80 -10.23
N LEU A 763 -3.38 -25.94 -10.44
CA LEU A 763 -4.33 -26.35 -9.39
C LEU A 763 -4.01 -27.77 -8.88
N VAL A 764 -3.78 -28.73 -9.79
CA VAL A 764 -3.34 -30.08 -9.41
C VAL A 764 -1.99 -30.03 -8.71
N GLY A 765 -1.09 -29.13 -9.14
CA GLY A 765 0.20 -28.84 -8.49
C GLY A 765 0.12 -28.33 -7.05
N ILE A 766 -1.02 -27.77 -6.61
CA ILE A 766 -1.25 -27.45 -5.19
C ILE A 766 -1.41 -28.73 -4.36
N LEU A 767 -1.99 -29.79 -4.91
CA LEU A 767 -2.24 -31.04 -4.19
C LEU A 767 -1.07 -32.03 -4.33
N ILE A 768 -0.56 -32.21 -5.55
CA ILE A 768 0.40 -33.24 -5.96
C ILE A 768 1.70 -32.59 -6.46
N PRO A 769 2.90 -33.09 -6.10
CA PRO A 769 4.16 -32.55 -6.62
C PRO A 769 4.32 -32.83 -8.13
N MET A 770 4.68 -31.79 -8.89
CA MET A 770 4.76 -31.81 -10.36
C MET A 770 6.15 -32.17 -10.90
N ASP A 771 7.10 -32.54 -10.04
CA ASP A 771 8.42 -33.07 -10.40
C ASP A 771 8.40 -34.59 -10.70
N THR A 772 7.24 -35.22 -10.54
CA THR A 772 6.98 -36.62 -10.92
C THR A 772 6.80 -36.78 -12.43
N LEU A 773 7.00 -38.00 -12.95
CA LEU A 773 6.70 -38.34 -14.35
C LEU A 773 5.26 -37.96 -14.74
N PHE A 774 4.32 -38.12 -13.81
CA PHE A 774 2.94 -37.67 -13.96
C PHE A 774 2.83 -36.16 -14.16
N GLY A 775 3.55 -35.34 -13.38
CA GLY A 775 3.59 -33.88 -13.55
C GLY A 775 4.15 -33.45 -14.90
N TYR A 776 5.23 -34.08 -15.37
CA TYR A 776 5.78 -33.83 -16.71
C TYR A 776 4.79 -34.20 -17.84
N LEU A 777 4.13 -35.36 -17.76
CA LEU A 777 3.12 -35.78 -18.74
C LEU A 777 1.88 -34.88 -18.72
N LEU A 778 1.40 -34.50 -17.53
CA LEU A 778 0.25 -33.62 -17.36
C LEU A 778 0.53 -32.21 -17.92
N THR A 779 1.71 -31.66 -17.62
CA THR A 779 2.12 -30.32 -18.11
C THR A 779 2.33 -30.32 -19.62
N THR A 780 2.96 -31.35 -20.19
CA THR A 780 3.14 -31.44 -21.66
C THR A 780 1.82 -31.61 -22.40
N ALA A 781 0.88 -32.40 -21.86
CA ALA A 781 -0.48 -32.48 -22.39
C ALA A 781 -1.21 -31.12 -22.35
N ALA A 782 -1.11 -30.39 -21.24
CA ALA A 782 -1.72 -29.06 -21.10
C ALA A 782 -1.10 -28.02 -22.04
N VAL A 783 0.22 -27.99 -22.19
CA VAL A 783 0.91 -27.14 -23.19
C VAL A 783 0.41 -27.47 -24.60
N GLY A 784 0.32 -28.76 -24.96
CA GLY A 784 -0.25 -29.19 -26.24
C GLY A 784 -1.68 -28.70 -26.46
N TRP A 785 -2.51 -28.75 -25.42
CA TRP A 785 -3.88 -28.23 -25.44
C TRP A 785 -3.94 -26.71 -25.63
N CYS A 786 -3.15 -25.95 -24.86
CA CYS A 786 -3.02 -24.49 -24.99
C CYS A 786 -2.62 -24.10 -26.43
N THR A 787 -1.59 -24.75 -26.97
CA THR A 787 -1.11 -24.53 -28.34
C THR A 787 -2.15 -24.90 -29.39
N TYR A 788 -2.85 -26.03 -29.24
CA TYR A 788 -3.88 -26.45 -30.18
C TYR A 788 -5.07 -25.48 -30.20
N SER A 789 -5.58 -25.07 -29.03
CA SER A 789 -6.66 -24.08 -28.93
C SER A 789 -6.23 -22.73 -29.51
N SER A 790 -5.10 -22.20 -29.06
CA SER A 790 -4.60 -20.87 -29.45
C SER A 790 -4.32 -20.77 -30.95
N SER A 791 -3.66 -21.78 -31.54
CA SER A 791 -3.42 -21.81 -32.99
C SER A 791 -4.71 -21.88 -33.82
N GLY A 792 -5.77 -22.53 -33.31
CA GLY A 792 -7.08 -22.54 -33.93
C GLY A 792 -7.73 -21.15 -33.96
N MET A 793 -7.72 -20.47 -32.82
CA MET A 793 -8.28 -19.11 -32.68
C MET A 793 -7.52 -18.09 -33.54
N PHE A 794 -6.18 -18.11 -33.53
CA PHE A 794 -5.40 -17.20 -34.37
C PHE A 794 -5.58 -17.44 -35.86
N CYS A 795 -5.69 -18.69 -36.32
CA CYS A 795 -6.01 -18.99 -37.72
C CYS A 795 -7.43 -18.52 -38.13
N ALA A 796 -8.40 -18.56 -37.23
CA ALA A 796 -9.76 -18.06 -37.47
C ALA A 796 -9.80 -16.52 -37.56
N VAL A 797 -9.19 -15.83 -36.57
CA VAL A 797 -9.19 -14.36 -36.49
C VAL A 797 -8.37 -13.72 -37.62
N ALA A 798 -7.13 -14.18 -37.82
CA ALA A 798 -6.24 -13.64 -38.86
C ALA A 798 -6.50 -14.19 -40.28
N ARG A 799 -7.57 -14.98 -40.47
CA ARG A 799 -7.96 -15.63 -41.74
C ARG A 799 -6.87 -16.51 -42.38
N MET A 800 -5.86 -16.93 -41.62
CA MET A 800 -4.72 -17.74 -42.08
C MET A 800 -5.08 -19.22 -42.28
N ARG A 801 -5.78 -19.54 -43.38
CA ARG A 801 -6.14 -20.92 -43.76
C ARG A 801 -4.89 -21.75 -44.10
N GLY A 802 -4.80 -22.97 -43.58
CA GLY A 802 -3.72 -23.92 -43.86
C GLY A 802 -2.40 -23.71 -43.10
N MET A 803 -2.16 -22.54 -42.49
CA MET A 803 -0.87 -22.18 -41.86
C MET A 803 -0.77 -22.55 -40.36
N ARG A 804 -1.69 -23.38 -39.84
CA ARG A 804 -1.84 -23.64 -38.39
C ARG A 804 -0.58 -24.21 -37.73
N GLY A 805 0.22 -25.01 -38.44
CA GLY A 805 1.50 -25.52 -37.93
C GLY A 805 2.57 -24.43 -37.73
N LEU A 806 2.64 -23.46 -38.65
CA LEU A 806 3.57 -22.33 -38.59
C LEU A 806 3.21 -21.37 -37.43
N VAL A 807 1.90 -21.18 -37.21
CA VAL A 807 1.35 -20.42 -36.06
C VAL A 807 1.54 -21.16 -34.74
N ALA A 808 1.44 -22.49 -34.72
CA ALA A 808 1.55 -23.29 -33.50
C ALA A 808 2.96 -23.28 -32.88
N TYR A 809 4.03 -23.18 -33.67
CA TYR A 809 5.41 -23.22 -33.16
C TYR A 809 5.75 -22.10 -32.16
N PRO A 810 5.59 -20.79 -32.46
CA PRO A 810 5.88 -19.74 -31.49
C PRO A 810 4.91 -19.76 -30.28
N LEU A 811 3.66 -20.19 -30.49
CA LEU A 811 2.69 -20.38 -29.41
C LEU A 811 3.10 -21.51 -28.45
N ALA A 812 3.63 -22.62 -28.97
CA ALA A 812 4.18 -23.71 -28.17
C ALA A 812 5.33 -23.22 -27.28
N LEU A 813 6.29 -22.48 -27.84
CA LEU A 813 7.42 -21.93 -27.07
C LEU A 813 6.92 -21.04 -25.92
N PHE A 814 5.95 -20.16 -26.17
CA PHE A 814 5.33 -19.31 -25.15
C PHE A 814 4.72 -20.14 -24.00
N TYR A 815 3.87 -21.14 -24.31
CA TYR A 815 3.25 -21.96 -23.27
C TYR A 815 4.22 -22.93 -22.57
N VAL A 816 5.25 -23.42 -23.26
CA VAL A 816 6.33 -24.24 -22.66
C VAL A 816 7.04 -23.50 -21.53
N VAL A 817 7.33 -22.20 -21.69
CA VAL A 817 7.99 -21.40 -20.63
C VAL A 817 7.15 -21.38 -19.35
N PHE A 818 5.82 -21.21 -19.46
CA PHE A 818 4.94 -21.27 -18.29
C PHE A 818 4.84 -22.68 -17.70
N GLY A 819 4.73 -23.73 -18.53
CA GLY A 819 4.74 -25.11 -18.05
C GLY A 819 6.02 -25.47 -17.27
N ILE A 820 7.18 -25.04 -17.77
CA ILE A 820 8.47 -25.11 -17.06
C ILE A 820 8.39 -24.39 -15.71
N MET A 821 7.89 -23.14 -15.67
CA MET A 821 7.71 -22.41 -14.41
C MET A 821 6.81 -23.18 -13.42
N GLY A 822 5.75 -23.85 -13.89
CA GLY A 822 4.88 -24.67 -13.05
C GLY A 822 5.62 -25.83 -12.38
N ILE A 823 6.34 -26.63 -13.18
CA ILE A 823 7.13 -27.77 -12.69
C ILE A 823 8.22 -27.30 -11.70
N PHE A 824 9.02 -26.30 -12.06
CA PHE A 824 10.10 -25.81 -11.21
C PHE A 824 9.62 -25.01 -9.98
N SER A 825 8.40 -24.46 -10.00
CA SER A 825 7.76 -23.91 -8.79
C SER A 825 7.50 -25.03 -7.76
N SER A 826 6.95 -26.15 -8.21
CA SER A 826 6.57 -27.30 -7.36
C SER A 826 7.72 -27.97 -6.59
N ARG A 827 8.98 -27.70 -6.97
CA ARG A 827 10.18 -28.06 -6.20
C ARG A 827 10.26 -27.28 -4.88
N GLY A 828 9.36 -27.58 -3.94
CA GLY A 828 9.45 -27.16 -2.54
C GLY A 828 10.72 -27.71 -1.88
N SER A 829 11.17 -27.08 -0.80
CA SER A 829 12.46 -27.32 -0.15
C SER A 829 12.58 -28.63 0.64
N GLY A 830 11.91 -29.71 0.21
CA GLY A 830 11.89 -30.99 0.93
C GLY A 830 13.14 -31.85 0.72
N THR A 831 13.70 -31.89 -0.50
CA THR A 831 14.76 -32.85 -0.88
C THR A 831 16.19 -32.32 -0.70
N LEU A 832 16.38 -31.01 -0.55
CA LEU A 832 17.68 -30.41 -0.21
C LEU A 832 17.93 -30.44 1.31
N ALA A 833 16.94 -30.06 2.12
CA ALA A 833 17.05 -30.13 3.59
C ALA A 833 17.27 -31.57 4.10
N ALA A 834 16.66 -32.57 3.45
CA ALA A 834 16.86 -33.98 3.76
C ALA A 834 18.28 -34.51 3.45
N LYS A 835 19.10 -33.76 2.70
CA LYS A 835 20.51 -34.10 2.42
C LYS A 835 21.53 -33.25 3.18
N THR A 836 21.14 -32.10 3.74
CA THR A 836 22.00 -31.27 4.58
C THR A 836 21.81 -31.50 6.08
N GLY A 837 20.82 -32.29 6.49
CA GLY A 837 20.61 -32.74 7.88
C GLY A 837 21.25 -34.09 8.23
N ALA A 838 22.13 -34.62 7.38
CA ALA A 838 22.76 -35.94 7.55
C ALA A 838 24.25 -35.93 7.11
N ALA A 839 25.03 -35.03 7.72
CA ALA A 839 26.49 -35.02 7.77
C ALA A 839 26.92 -34.31 9.07
#